data_AF-A0A1M7G9E0-F1
#
_entry.id   AF-A0A1M7G9E0-F1
#
_cell.length_a   1.000
_cell.length_b   1.000
_cell.length_c   1.000
_cell.angle_alpha   90.00
_cell.angle_beta   90.00
_cell.angle_gamma   90.00
#
_symmetry.space_group_name_H-M   'P 1'
#
loop_
_entity.id
_entity.type
_entity.pdbx_description
1 polymer ?
#
loop_
_entity_poly.entity_id
_entity_poly.type
_entity_poly.pdbx_seq_one_letter_code
_entity_poly.pdbx_strand_id
1 'polypeptide(L)'
;MNRFKLSALALAAGVAATSMAHADTIVAPYFFGWGFNSTDYKFKNLTEAKSRAGMDGMTIAFAISNNGACALSGGMDATMNNASVKADVKAYINSGGRVILSFGGASGTYLESVCSTANLVTLIRQLFDTHGTRSIDWDIEGGQLGDTRLNGVRNAAIKQLQGIYPDLYTSFTLPVDPFRTSSEPGGLPPKALELIKGAVSAGVTVSMVNIMTMDFGTYYSGGKKMGDLSVSAAQSTFNQLKAIYPSKTDAQLWGMIGITPMIGQNDEPSEIFTPADAVVVANFAKQKGIGLLSYWAAQRDRVGSGSKDDFSRTNTRDYEYWQAFAAAKGSNPPAPAPAPSPAPAPAPAPTAKQYTVKSSFSNLCLDIAGGSTADGAKVVQQNCTGVASQVFSFVPDTSGTYRIVNLNSGRSLDVTDVSTANGALIQQWANGGGSNQRFAQLADASTGTVRLQAVNSGKCIDVKDWNSAPGAGIQQWDCSVNANQKWALIPVTNGPTTAPAPAPAPTPAPAPAPAPTPAPAPAPTPAPAPAPAPAPTSCAAWTEGITYNVGQVVSYQGKQYKALVTHTAFAGANWNPAATPTLWTPTSSSCGPSPAPAPAPSPAPAPAPSPAPAPAPSPAPAPAPAPAPNGTLTLPEALKAVQTKRVYVGYYPTWSDNWFDATGKTANDVYKASKFAKVPATYTHVMVSFADPNFSWAGINTNSFSGTGITFSASPKDIKAAIDVLHQRNQKVILAVGGATYNNWGPLAAQGAAGSGSIINALAKIQTEMGFDGLDVDYEADGDVDRYANSIKALRKAVDLAGGGRVLTLAGWSSGADCTSGTTADPACAGKMSYWGGNAGRERGVVLKYPATAAMLDLVNVMSYDARYEHFDGIVAYNQYRSLFPSKTIVSIGLEPSPEGWAGGMLVVNDADAQCTGSRNLQDQYGVNLNQPYSVQRYTNAVANGTAANRNARDGAMLWAIIKTGGGSCGSAQLATPGTVGQKVGATFGLTIDPLLQTSDWK
;
A
#
# COMPACT_ATOMS: atom_id res chain seq x y z
N MET A 1 -27.44 35.16 -51.72
CA MET A 1 -28.91 34.95 -51.64
C MET A 1 -29.21 33.45 -51.64
N ASN A 2 -30.30 33.05 -50.97
CA ASN A 2 -31.07 31.79 -51.10
C ASN A 2 -30.40 30.40 -50.96
N ARG A 3 -30.56 29.85 -49.73
CA ARG A 3 -31.06 28.50 -49.36
C ARG A 3 -31.16 27.41 -50.45
N PHE A 4 -30.79 26.16 -50.09
CA PHE A 4 -31.74 25.03 -50.02
C PHE A 4 -31.30 23.97 -48.98
N LYS A 5 -32.25 23.16 -48.49
CA LYS A 5 -32.06 22.14 -47.43
C LYS A 5 -31.79 20.75 -48.03
N LEU A 6 -31.10 19.88 -47.29
CA LEU A 6 -31.18 18.42 -47.44
C LEU A 6 -31.64 17.77 -46.13
N SER A 7 -32.48 16.73 -46.21
CA SER A 7 -32.88 15.89 -45.06
C SER A 7 -33.43 14.54 -45.54
N ALA A 8 -32.92 13.45 -44.92
CA ALA A 8 -33.47 12.08 -44.86
C ALA A 8 -33.65 11.32 -46.21
N LEU A 9 -33.21 10.07 -46.36
CA LEU A 9 -33.56 8.92 -45.52
C LEU A 9 -32.38 7.94 -45.38
N ALA A 10 -32.30 7.22 -44.27
CA ALA A 10 -31.34 6.13 -44.08
C ALA A 10 -32.05 4.76 -44.17
N LEU A 11 -31.42 3.80 -44.86
CA LEU A 11 -31.82 2.39 -44.83
C LEU A 11 -30.55 1.55 -44.64
N ALA A 12 -30.26 1.16 -43.40
CA ALA A 12 -29.13 0.29 -43.09
C ALA A 12 -29.61 -1.17 -43.05
N ALA A 13 -29.13 -1.99 -44.00
CA ALA A 13 -29.33 -3.43 -43.94
C ALA A 13 -28.50 -4.02 -42.78
N GLY A 14 -29.12 -4.84 -41.95
CA GLY A 14 -28.46 -5.48 -40.81
C GLY A 14 -27.47 -6.56 -41.25
N VAL A 15 -26.21 -6.43 -40.87
CA VAL A 15 -25.27 -7.55 -40.80
C VAL A 15 -25.41 -8.19 -39.42
N ALA A 16 -25.65 -9.49 -39.39
CA ALA A 16 -25.82 -10.23 -38.14
C ALA A 16 -24.52 -10.17 -37.30
N ALA A 17 -24.65 -9.81 -36.02
CA ALA A 17 -23.56 -9.92 -35.08
C ALA A 17 -23.25 -11.40 -34.84
N THR A 18 -22.06 -11.84 -35.25
CA THR A 18 -21.55 -13.18 -34.94
C THR A 18 -21.38 -13.34 -33.44
N SER A 19 -21.79 -14.51 -32.92
CA SER A 19 -21.48 -14.91 -31.55
C SER A 19 -19.96 -14.93 -31.35
N MET A 20 -19.45 -14.20 -30.35
CA MET A 20 -18.04 -14.32 -29.95
C MET A 20 -17.78 -15.75 -29.48
N ALA A 21 -17.02 -16.51 -30.28
CA ALA A 21 -16.41 -17.74 -29.85
C ALA A 21 -15.40 -17.45 -28.73
N HIS A 22 -15.14 -18.43 -27.86
CA HIS A 22 -13.95 -18.41 -27.02
C HIS A 22 -12.70 -18.30 -27.92
N ALA A 23 -11.71 -17.50 -27.53
CA ALA A 23 -10.41 -17.53 -28.18
C ALA A 23 -9.72 -18.87 -27.84
N ASP A 24 -9.15 -19.53 -28.84
CA ASP A 24 -8.47 -20.82 -28.66
C ASP A 24 -7.22 -20.67 -27.76
N THR A 25 -6.94 -21.70 -26.96
CA THR A 25 -5.78 -21.75 -26.06
C THR A 25 -4.48 -21.62 -26.84
N ILE A 26 -3.70 -20.58 -26.56
CA ILE A 26 -2.35 -20.43 -27.11
C ILE A 26 -1.48 -21.53 -26.51
N VAL A 27 -0.70 -22.24 -27.32
CA VAL A 27 0.39 -23.10 -26.82
C VAL A 27 1.70 -22.55 -27.38
N ALA A 28 2.57 -22.06 -26.50
CA ALA A 28 3.79 -21.32 -26.85
C ALA A 28 4.93 -21.58 -25.84
N PRO A 29 5.59 -22.75 -25.86
CA PRO A 29 6.66 -23.11 -24.92
C PRO A 29 7.84 -22.12 -24.93
N TYR A 30 8.60 -22.13 -23.84
CA TYR A 30 9.83 -21.33 -23.74
C TYR A 30 10.91 -21.88 -24.67
N PHE A 31 11.63 -20.99 -25.33
CA PHE A 31 12.76 -21.28 -26.21
C PHE A 31 14.00 -20.54 -25.71
N PHE A 32 15.08 -21.28 -25.51
CA PHE A 32 16.38 -20.72 -25.11
C PHE A 32 16.93 -19.82 -26.22
N GLY A 33 16.98 -18.50 -26.00
CA GLY A 33 17.52 -17.53 -26.95
C GLY A 33 19.01 -17.74 -27.26
N TRP A 34 19.76 -18.31 -26.32
CA TRP A 34 21.15 -18.76 -26.54
C TRP A 34 21.25 -20.08 -27.33
N GLY A 35 20.14 -20.81 -27.50
CA GLY A 35 20.08 -22.05 -28.29
C GLY A 35 19.94 -21.84 -29.80
N PHE A 36 19.75 -20.60 -30.26
CA PHE A 36 19.65 -20.29 -31.70
C PHE A 36 20.89 -20.75 -32.47
N ASN A 37 20.66 -21.42 -33.60
CA ASN A 37 21.66 -22.02 -34.49
C ASN A 37 22.52 -23.16 -33.89
N SER A 38 22.32 -23.55 -32.62
CA SER A 38 23.03 -24.70 -32.03
C SER A 38 22.61 -26.01 -32.70
N THR A 39 23.58 -26.88 -32.96
CA THR A 39 23.37 -28.27 -33.42
C THR A 39 23.08 -29.26 -32.30
N ASP A 40 23.16 -28.82 -31.05
CA ASP A 40 23.03 -29.71 -29.88
C ASP A 40 21.57 -30.11 -29.66
N TYR A 41 20.61 -29.35 -30.19
CA TYR A 41 19.16 -29.57 -30.08
C TYR A 41 18.54 -30.19 -31.35
N LYS A 42 17.30 -30.70 -31.25
CA LYS A 42 16.60 -31.39 -32.35
C LYS A 42 16.10 -30.47 -33.47
N PHE A 43 16.05 -29.17 -33.19
CA PHE A 43 15.86 -28.06 -34.13
C PHE A 43 16.79 -26.92 -33.74
N LYS A 44 17.25 -26.13 -34.71
CA LYS A 44 18.22 -25.05 -34.51
C LYS A 44 17.57 -23.69 -34.26
N ASN A 45 16.33 -23.52 -34.70
CA ASN A 45 15.65 -22.23 -34.78
C ASN A 45 14.12 -22.41 -34.84
N LEU A 46 13.35 -21.32 -34.90
CA LEU A 46 11.89 -21.36 -34.77
C LEU A 46 11.22 -21.95 -36.01
N THR A 47 11.70 -21.61 -37.22
CA THR A 47 11.11 -22.15 -38.46
C THR A 47 11.33 -23.66 -38.56
N GLU A 48 12.47 -24.18 -38.09
CA GLU A 48 12.73 -25.62 -38.02
C GLU A 48 11.92 -26.31 -36.92
N ALA A 49 11.71 -25.68 -35.76
CA ALA A 49 10.79 -26.20 -34.74
C ALA A 49 9.36 -26.33 -35.31
N LYS A 50 8.90 -25.34 -36.07
CA LYS A 50 7.58 -25.38 -36.73
C LYS A 50 7.48 -26.48 -37.77
N SER A 51 8.48 -26.63 -38.65
CA SER A 51 8.43 -27.63 -39.73
C SER A 51 8.61 -29.06 -39.25
N ARG A 52 9.36 -29.29 -38.17
CA ARG A 52 9.58 -30.64 -37.58
C ARG A 52 8.50 -31.08 -36.60
N ALA A 53 8.03 -30.18 -35.74
CA ALA A 53 7.16 -30.52 -34.61
C ALA A 53 5.74 -29.91 -34.71
N GLY A 54 5.52 -28.97 -35.64
CA GLY A 54 4.29 -28.19 -35.70
C GLY A 54 4.21 -27.05 -34.69
N MET A 55 5.34 -26.69 -34.03
CA MET A 55 5.40 -25.62 -33.01
C MET A 55 5.10 -24.24 -33.62
N ASP A 56 3.83 -23.84 -33.59
CA ASP A 56 3.28 -22.60 -34.15
C ASP A 56 3.14 -21.44 -33.13
N GLY A 57 3.49 -21.68 -31.86
CA GLY A 57 3.74 -20.64 -30.86
C GLY A 57 5.08 -20.85 -30.15
N MET A 58 5.75 -19.78 -29.76
CA MET A 58 6.99 -19.81 -28.98
C MET A 58 7.15 -18.57 -28.08
N THR A 59 7.73 -18.77 -26.88
CA THR A 59 8.12 -17.70 -25.94
C THR A 59 9.64 -17.62 -25.89
N ILE A 60 10.26 -16.55 -26.40
CA ILE A 60 11.72 -16.41 -26.48
C ILE A 60 12.27 -15.90 -25.14
N ALA A 61 13.18 -16.66 -24.55
CA ALA A 61 13.81 -16.43 -23.25
C ALA A 61 15.30 -16.05 -23.40
N PHE A 62 15.86 -15.04 -22.74
CA PHE A 62 15.23 -13.97 -21.98
C PHE A 62 15.85 -12.62 -22.37
N ALA A 63 15.08 -11.54 -22.24
CA ALA A 63 15.58 -10.18 -22.31
C ALA A 63 16.06 -9.74 -20.91
N ILE A 64 17.38 -9.72 -20.72
CA ILE A 64 18.05 -9.20 -19.51
C ILE A 64 19.06 -8.12 -19.88
N SER A 65 19.60 -7.40 -18.88
CA SER A 65 20.55 -6.32 -19.08
C SER A 65 21.95 -6.86 -19.44
N ASN A 66 22.60 -6.23 -20.41
CA ASN A 66 23.99 -6.51 -20.77
C ASN A 66 24.96 -5.87 -19.76
N ASN A 67 25.58 -6.68 -18.89
CA ASN A 67 26.61 -6.26 -17.94
C ASN A 67 26.21 -5.04 -17.06
N GLY A 68 24.92 -4.94 -16.68
CA GLY A 68 24.38 -3.84 -15.88
C GLY A 68 24.03 -2.57 -16.67
N ALA A 69 24.23 -2.56 -17.99
CA ALA A 69 23.77 -1.49 -18.88
C ALA A 69 22.33 -1.72 -19.35
N CYS A 70 21.61 -0.63 -19.64
CA CYS A 70 20.29 -0.68 -20.29
C CYS A 70 20.40 -1.05 -21.78
N ALA A 71 20.76 -2.30 -22.05
CA ALA A 71 20.91 -2.91 -23.37
C ALA A 71 20.59 -4.42 -23.27
N LEU A 72 20.13 -5.02 -24.37
CA LEU A 72 19.75 -6.43 -24.42
C LEU A 72 20.95 -7.37 -24.24
N SER A 73 20.71 -8.46 -23.51
CA SER A 73 21.52 -9.68 -23.40
C SER A 73 20.57 -10.88 -23.16
N GLY A 74 21.10 -12.05 -22.80
CA GLY A 74 20.33 -13.27 -22.51
C GLY A 74 19.88 -14.04 -23.76
N GLY A 75 20.45 -13.73 -24.93
CA GLY A 75 20.08 -14.32 -26.21
C GLY A 75 18.98 -13.55 -26.95
N MET A 76 18.23 -12.66 -26.26
CA MET A 76 17.29 -11.75 -26.92
C MET A 76 18.02 -10.77 -27.87
N ASP A 77 19.24 -10.38 -27.52
CA ASP A 77 20.13 -9.54 -28.34
C ASP A 77 20.49 -10.20 -29.69
N ALA A 78 20.60 -11.53 -29.74
CA ALA A 78 20.85 -12.26 -30.98
C ALA A 78 19.73 -12.06 -31.99
N THR A 79 18.47 -11.93 -31.53
CA THR A 79 17.31 -11.63 -32.40
C THR A 79 17.42 -10.25 -33.06
N MET A 80 18.14 -9.32 -32.43
CA MET A 80 18.36 -7.95 -32.91
C MET A 80 19.65 -7.81 -33.72
N ASN A 81 20.70 -8.56 -33.39
CA ASN A 81 22.06 -8.31 -33.88
C ASN A 81 22.56 -9.40 -34.85
N ASN A 82 22.07 -10.64 -34.76
CA ASN A 82 22.44 -11.71 -35.69
C ASN A 82 21.46 -11.75 -36.87
N ALA A 83 21.97 -11.52 -38.08
CA ALA A 83 21.15 -11.47 -39.30
C ALA A 83 20.37 -12.76 -39.57
N SER A 84 20.95 -13.93 -39.28
CA SER A 84 20.29 -15.23 -39.49
C SER A 84 19.14 -15.47 -38.50
N VAL A 85 19.35 -15.15 -37.21
CA VAL A 85 18.34 -15.29 -36.16
C VAL A 85 17.19 -14.31 -36.38
N LYS A 86 17.50 -13.05 -36.71
CA LYS A 86 16.49 -12.05 -37.07
C LYS A 86 15.64 -12.48 -38.26
N ALA A 87 16.27 -13.04 -39.30
CA ALA A 87 15.56 -13.55 -40.47
C ALA A 87 14.65 -14.75 -40.13
N ASP A 88 15.10 -15.67 -39.28
CA ASP A 88 14.30 -16.81 -38.82
C ASP A 88 13.08 -16.37 -37.99
N VAL A 89 13.25 -15.52 -36.97
CA VAL A 89 12.14 -15.03 -36.14
C VAL A 89 11.08 -14.34 -37.02
N LYS A 90 11.52 -13.53 -37.99
CA LYS A 90 10.62 -12.87 -38.94
C LYS A 90 9.95 -13.85 -39.91
N ALA A 91 10.66 -14.86 -40.41
CA ALA A 91 10.10 -15.91 -41.27
C ALA A 91 9.05 -16.75 -40.52
N TYR A 92 9.32 -17.09 -39.26
CA TYR A 92 8.41 -17.79 -38.37
C TYR A 92 7.12 -16.99 -38.16
N ILE A 93 7.21 -15.70 -37.81
CA ILE A 93 6.03 -14.82 -37.67
C ILE A 93 5.26 -14.70 -38.99
N ASN A 94 5.96 -14.48 -40.11
CA ASN A 94 5.34 -14.40 -41.44
C ASN A 94 4.62 -15.70 -41.86
N SER A 95 5.05 -16.86 -41.33
CA SER A 95 4.35 -18.15 -41.53
C SER A 95 3.10 -18.32 -40.64
N GLY A 96 2.67 -17.27 -39.93
CA GLY A 96 1.60 -17.33 -38.93
C GLY A 96 2.03 -17.91 -37.58
N GLY A 97 3.33 -17.90 -37.26
CA GLY A 97 3.83 -18.31 -35.94
C GLY A 97 3.66 -17.21 -34.89
N ARG A 98 3.20 -17.53 -33.68
CA ARG A 98 3.07 -16.57 -32.58
C ARG A 98 4.35 -16.51 -31.75
N VAL A 99 4.95 -15.31 -31.64
CA VAL A 99 6.14 -15.07 -30.82
C VAL A 99 5.79 -14.18 -29.64
N ILE A 100 6.13 -14.63 -28.42
CA ILE A 100 6.10 -13.85 -27.19
C ILE A 100 7.56 -13.56 -26.78
N LEU A 101 7.87 -12.32 -26.42
CA LEU A 101 9.21 -11.92 -25.98
C LEU A 101 9.23 -11.83 -24.45
N SER A 102 9.98 -12.72 -23.78
CA SER A 102 10.02 -12.77 -22.31
C SER A 102 11.21 -12.00 -21.73
N PHE A 103 10.96 -11.26 -20.65
CA PHE A 103 11.89 -10.40 -19.92
C PHE A 103 12.07 -10.92 -18.50
N GLY A 104 13.32 -11.01 -18.02
CA GLY A 104 13.62 -11.51 -16.66
C GLY A 104 14.06 -12.98 -16.63
N GLY A 105 13.33 -13.81 -15.87
CA GLY A 105 13.64 -15.22 -15.59
C GLY A 105 14.55 -15.43 -14.37
N ALA A 106 14.93 -16.68 -14.11
CA ALA A 106 15.56 -17.11 -12.85
C ALA A 106 16.96 -16.52 -12.56
N SER A 107 17.62 -15.92 -13.56
CA SER A 107 18.96 -15.36 -13.41
C SER A 107 19.23 -14.17 -14.32
N GLY A 108 20.24 -13.37 -13.97
CA GLY A 108 20.62 -12.16 -14.69
C GLY A 108 20.08 -10.87 -14.06
N THR A 109 20.52 -9.73 -14.59
CA THR A 109 20.08 -8.40 -14.14
C THR A 109 18.88 -7.96 -14.95
N TYR A 110 17.74 -7.72 -14.30
CA TYR A 110 16.49 -7.36 -14.98
C TYR A 110 16.58 -5.96 -15.61
N LEU A 111 15.99 -5.74 -16.79
CA LEU A 111 16.17 -4.50 -17.54
C LEU A 111 15.58 -3.29 -16.81
N GLU A 112 14.41 -3.43 -16.20
CA GLU A 112 13.76 -2.44 -15.33
C GLU A 112 14.57 -2.09 -14.07
N SER A 113 15.59 -2.88 -13.72
CA SER A 113 16.48 -2.57 -12.60
C SER A 113 17.52 -1.50 -12.92
N VAL A 114 17.92 -1.38 -14.20
CA VAL A 114 18.97 -0.48 -14.70
C VAL A 114 18.49 0.54 -15.73
N CYS A 115 17.39 0.26 -16.43
CA CYS A 115 16.77 1.18 -17.38
C CYS A 115 15.87 2.20 -16.67
N SER A 116 15.87 3.44 -17.16
CA SER A 116 14.74 4.34 -16.94
C SER A 116 13.52 3.85 -17.75
N THR A 117 12.32 4.24 -17.33
CA THR A 117 11.07 3.93 -18.05
C THR A 117 11.15 4.29 -19.54
N ALA A 118 11.67 5.48 -19.87
CA ALA A 118 11.79 5.93 -21.26
C ALA A 118 12.76 5.07 -22.08
N ASN A 119 13.89 4.65 -21.49
CA ASN A 119 14.86 3.79 -22.18
C ASN A 119 14.30 2.36 -22.37
N LEU A 120 13.61 1.84 -21.36
CA LEU A 120 12.95 0.53 -21.42
C LEU A 120 11.86 0.50 -22.51
N VAL A 121 11.01 1.53 -22.57
CA VAL A 121 10.02 1.70 -23.64
C VAL A 121 10.69 1.79 -25.02
N THR A 122 11.79 2.53 -25.15
CA THR A 122 12.53 2.65 -26.41
C THR A 122 13.10 1.30 -26.88
N LEU A 123 13.70 0.54 -25.96
CA LEU A 123 14.28 -0.77 -26.23
C LEU A 123 13.22 -1.82 -26.59
N ILE A 124 12.06 -1.81 -25.93
CA ILE A 124 10.93 -2.69 -26.27
C ILE A 124 10.32 -2.33 -27.63
N ARG A 125 10.20 -1.02 -27.95
CA ARG A 125 9.75 -0.57 -29.28
C ARG A 125 10.66 -1.08 -30.40
N GLN A 126 11.98 -1.05 -30.21
CA GLN A 126 12.94 -1.56 -31.21
C GLN A 126 12.75 -3.06 -31.49
N LEU A 127 12.42 -3.87 -30.48
CA LEU A 127 12.05 -5.28 -30.65
C LEU A 127 10.76 -5.43 -31.46
N PHE A 128 9.71 -4.66 -31.14
CA PHE A 128 8.43 -4.70 -31.88
C PHE A 128 8.59 -4.27 -33.34
N ASP A 129 9.29 -3.17 -33.58
CA ASP A 129 9.51 -2.61 -34.92
C ASP A 129 10.40 -3.54 -35.77
N THR A 130 11.28 -4.35 -35.14
CA THR A 130 12.12 -5.35 -35.83
C THR A 130 11.35 -6.61 -36.21
N HIS A 131 10.60 -7.18 -35.26
CA HIS A 131 10.00 -8.52 -35.39
C HIS A 131 8.53 -8.50 -35.82
N GLY A 132 7.80 -7.41 -35.60
CA GLY A 132 6.37 -7.30 -35.89
C GLY A 132 5.45 -7.97 -34.86
N THR A 133 5.98 -8.54 -33.77
CA THR A 133 5.17 -8.99 -32.63
C THR A 133 4.98 -7.89 -31.59
N ARG A 134 3.83 -7.92 -30.91
CA ARG A 134 3.46 -7.08 -29.75
C ARG A 134 2.99 -7.94 -28.58
N SER A 135 3.56 -9.14 -28.44
CA SER A 135 3.38 -9.98 -27.26
C SER A 135 4.63 -9.92 -26.39
N ILE A 136 4.50 -9.39 -25.18
CA ILE A 136 5.55 -9.41 -24.16
C ILE A 136 5.12 -10.26 -22.98
N ASP A 137 6.11 -10.86 -22.34
CA ASP A 137 6.00 -11.58 -21.10
C ASP A 137 7.03 -11.04 -20.10
N TRP A 138 6.62 -10.89 -18.85
CA TRP A 138 7.50 -10.48 -17.75
C TRP A 138 7.61 -11.65 -16.79
N ASP A 139 8.69 -12.38 -16.90
CA ASP A 139 9.00 -13.53 -16.05
C ASP A 139 9.78 -13.05 -14.82
N ILE A 140 9.12 -13.08 -13.66
CA ILE A 140 9.55 -12.33 -12.47
C ILE A 140 9.73 -13.29 -11.30
N GLU A 141 10.99 -13.47 -10.94
CA GLU A 141 11.42 -14.54 -10.03
C GLU A 141 12.20 -14.02 -8.82
N GLY A 142 12.30 -14.89 -7.80
CA GLY A 142 13.16 -14.69 -6.63
C GLY A 142 12.97 -13.34 -5.92
N GLY A 143 14.09 -12.66 -5.64
CA GLY A 143 14.10 -11.39 -4.91
C GLY A 143 13.40 -10.24 -5.64
N GLN A 144 13.39 -10.25 -6.97
CA GLN A 144 12.85 -9.16 -7.80
C GLN A 144 11.33 -9.04 -7.69
N LEU A 145 10.65 -10.15 -7.38
CA LEU A 145 9.20 -10.23 -7.21
C LEU A 145 8.65 -9.25 -6.15
N GLY A 146 9.44 -8.96 -5.12
CA GLY A 146 9.11 -8.02 -4.05
C GLY A 146 9.62 -6.60 -4.25
N ASP A 147 10.40 -6.31 -5.29
CA ASP A 147 10.95 -4.98 -5.52
C ASP A 147 9.88 -4.06 -6.16
N THR A 148 9.26 -3.23 -5.32
CA THR A 148 8.21 -2.30 -5.72
C THR A 148 8.69 -1.19 -6.65
N ARG A 149 9.99 -0.85 -6.64
CA ARG A 149 10.59 0.09 -7.61
C ARG A 149 10.64 -0.55 -9.00
N LEU A 150 11.06 -1.81 -9.11
CA LEU A 150 11.01 -2.54 -10.39
C LEU A 150 9.58 -2.62 -10.92
N ASN A 151 8.65 -2.97 -10.04
CA ASN A 151 7.23 -3.04 -10.36
C ASN A 151 6.71 -1.68 -10.87
N GLY A 152 7.11 -0.56 -10.24
CA GLY A 152 6.80 0.80 -10.70
C GLY A 152 7.34 1.13 -12.10
N VAL A 153 8.63 0.90 -12.35
CA VAL A 153 9.27 1.13 -13.66
C VAL A 153 8.61 0.29 -14.76
N ARG A 154 8.37 -0.99 -14.48
CA ARG A 154 7.72 -1.93 -15.40
C ARG A 154 6.28 -1.51 -15.70
N ASN A 155 5.49 -1.18 -14.69
CA ASN A 155 4.10 -0.74 -14.85
C ASN A 155 4.00 0.56 -15.66
N ALA A 156 4.89 1.53 -15.40
CA ALA A 156 4.95 2.77 -16.16
C ALA A 156 5.33 2.51 -17.64
N ALA A 157 6.30 1.63 -17.89
CA ALA A 157 6.74 1.27 -19.24
C ALA A 157 5.62 0.54 -20.02
N ILE A 158 4.98 -0.46 -19.40
CA ILE A 158 3.83 -1.15 -19.99
C ILE A 158 2.70 -0.15 -20.27
N LYS A 159 2.35 0.72 -19.32
CA LYS A 159 1.25 1.68 -19.50
C LYS A 159 1.51 2.66 -20.63
N GLN A 160 2.75 3.13 -20.79
CA GLN A 160 3.16 3.95 -21.92
C GLN A 160 3.09 3.18 -23.24
N LEU A 161 3.56 1.92 -23.28
CA LEU A 161 3.46 1.05 -24.46
C LEU A 161 2.00 0.78 -24.85
N GLN A 162 1.10 0.52 -23.89
CA GLN A 162 -0.34 0.32 -24.14
C GLN A 162 -1.04 1.57 -24.68
N GLY A 163 -0.56 2.77 -24.31
CA GLY A 163 -1.04 4.02 -24.90
C GLY A 163 -0.63 4.21 -26.37
N ILE A 164 0.45 3.56 -26.81
CA ILE A 164 0.96 3.63 -28.20
C ILE A 164 0.48 2.43 -29.03
N TYR A 165 0.31 1.27 -28.39
CA TYR A 165 -0.04 -0.01 -28.97
C TYR A 165 -1.24 -0.61 -28.19
N PRO A 166 -2.49 -0.24 -28.52
CA PRO A 166 -3.68 -0.75 -27.82
C PRO A 166 -3.88 -2.26 -27.93
N ASP A 167 -3.19 -2.89 -28.88
CA ASP A 167 -3.14 -4.33 -29.15
C ASP A 167 -2.01 -5.08 -28.39
N LEU A 168 -1.28 -4.39 -27.49
CA LEU A 168 -0.19 -4.98 -26.72
C LEU A 168 -0.69 -6.12 -25.81
N TYR A 169 -0.29 -7.35 -26.14
CA TYR A 169 -0.47 -8.50 -25.28
C TYR A 169 0.59 -8.48 -24.18
N THR A 170 0.15 -8.37 -22.92
CA THR A 170 1.02 -8.30 -21.73
C THR A 170 0.78 -9.51 -20.84
N SER A 171 1.78 -10.40 -20.77
CA SER A 171 1.85 -11.52 -19.83
C SER A 171 2.74 -11.17 -18.63
N PHE A 172 2.39 -11.70 -17.46
CA PHE A 172 3.27 -11.81 -16.30
C PHE A 172 3.43 -13.29 -15.97
N THR A 173 4.66 -13.80 -16.04
CA THR A 173 5.02 -15.15 -15.61
C THR A 173 5.55 -15.10 -14.19
N LEU A 174 4.94 -15.87 -13.29
CA LEU A 174 5.10 -15.74 -11.85
C LEU A 174 5.16 -17.11 -11.15
N PRO A 175 5.92 -17.25 -10.04
CA PRO A 175 5.87 -18.42 -9.19
C PRO A 175 4.49 -18.58 -8.53
N VAL A 176 4.11 -19.81 -8.20
CA VAL A 176 2.78 -20.16 -7.68
C VAL A 176 2.87 -21.32 -6.67
N ASP A 177 2.00 -21.31 -5.66
CA ASP A 177 1.84 -22.41 -4.71
C ASP A 177 0.59 -23.24 -5.07
N PRO A 178 0.63 -24.58 -5.02
CA PRO A 178 -0.56 -25.42 -5.17
C PRO A 178 -1.37 -25.48 -3.85
N PHE A 179 -2.69 -25.63 -3.93
CA PHE A 179 -3.52 -25.88 -2.73
C PHE A 179 -3.10 -27.20 -2.06
N ARG A 180 -2.87 -27.16 -0.75
CA ARG A 180 -2.42 -28.30 0.06
C ARG A 180 -3.36 -28.64 1.22
N THR A 181 -3.87 -27.61 1.91
CA THR A 181 -4.73 -27.73 3.09
C THR A 181 -5.74 -26.58 3.10
N SER A 182 -6.85 -26.69 3.85
CA SER A 182 -7.83 -25.60 3.99
C SER A 182 -7.24 -24.32 4.61
N SER A 183 -6.12 -24.43 5.33
CA SER A 183 -5.32 -23.32 5.88
C SER A 183 -4.31 -22.73 4.89
N GLU A 184 -4.01 -23.42 3.78
CA GLU A 184 -3.03 -23.02 2.76
C GLU A 184 -3.73 -22.98 1.39
N PRO A 185 -4.41 -21.86 1.07
CA PRO A 185 -5.29 -21.79 -0.11
C PRO A 185 -4.54 -21.88 -1.45
N GLY A 186 -3.20 -21.79 -1.48
CA GLY A 186 -2.39 -21.76 -2.70
C GLY A 186 -2.62 -20.50 -3.55
N GLY A 187 -2.20 -20.58 -4.82
CA GLY A 187 -2.26 -19.49 -5.80
C GLY A 187 -0.95 -18.70 -5.83
N LEU A 188 -1.01 -17.46 -6.32
CA LEU A 188 0.14 -16.55 -6.30
C LEU A 188 0.56 -16.27 -4.84
N PRO A 189 1.85 -16.37 -4.49
CA PRO A 189 2.34 -15.97 -3.18
C PRO A 189 2.17 -14.45 -2.98
N PRO A 190 2.20 -13.93 -1.73
CA PRO A 190 1.83 -12.54 -1.43
C PRO A 190 2.53 -11.49 -2.30
N LYS A 191 3.84 -11.65 -2.57
CA LYS A 191 4.61 -10.72 -3.43
C LYS A 191 4.14 -10.72 -4.89
N ALA A 192 3.86 -11.89 -5.46
CA ALA A 192 3.30 -12.02 -6.81
C ALA A 192 1.88 -11.44 -6.90
N LEU A 193 1.08 -11.64 -5.86
CA LEU A 193 -0.28 -11.11 -5.78
C LEU A 193 -0.29 -9.57 -5.67
N GLU A 194 0.60 -9.00 -4.84
CA GLU A 194 0.84 -7.55 -4.75
C GLU A 194 1.31 -6.95 -6.08
N LEU A 195 2.16 -7.67 -6.83
CA LEU A 195 2.64 -7.25 -8.15
C LEU A 195 1.48 -7.09 -9.15
N ILE A 196 0.59 -8.07 -9.26
CA ILE A 196 -0.59 -7.99 -10.13
C ILE A 196 -1.54 -6.87 -9.68
N LYS A 197 -1.83 -6.75 -8.38
CA LYS A 197 -2.64 -5.63 -7.85
C LYS A 197 -2.01 -4.26 -8.17
N GLY A 198 -0.69 -4.13 -8.06
CA GLY A 198 0.06 -2.92 -8.38
C GLY A 198 -0.05 -2.55 -9.86
N ALA A 199 0.06 -3.54 -10.76
CA ALA A 199 -0.13 -3.34 -12.20
C ALA A 199 -1.55 -2.84 -12.51
N VAL A 200 -2.58 -3.49 -11.96
CA VAL A 200 -4.00 -3.08 -12.13
C VAL A 200 -4.25 -1.68 -11.58
N SER A 201 -3.69 -1.37 -10.41
CA SER A 201 -3.83 -0.04 -9.76
C SER A 201 -3.12 1.07 -10.56
N ALA A 202 -2.02 0.75 -11.24
CA ALA A 202 -1.36 1.63 -12.22
C ALA A 202 -2.11 1.72 -13.57
N GLY A 203 -3.25 1.04 -13.70
CA GLY A 203 -4.07 1.01 -14.91
C GLY A 203 -3.49 0.19 -16.06
N VAL A 204 -2.56 -0.73 -15.78
CA VAL A 204 -2.04 -1.68 -16.79
C VAL A 204 -3.13 -2.68 -17.16
N THR A 205 -3.39 -2.84 -18.45
CA THR A 205 -4.24 -3.92 -18.97
C THR A 205 -3.43 -5.21 -18.97
N VAL A 206 -3.59 -6.06 -17.96
CA VAL A 206 -2.99 -7.40 -17.96
C VAL A 206 -3.75 -8.30 -18.92
N SER A 207 -3.05 -8.93 -19.86
CA SER A 207 -3.63 -9.91 -20.81
C SER A 207 -3.55 -11.33 -20.27
N MET A 208 -2.45 -11.66 -19.57
CA MET A 208 -2.20 -13.00 -19.04
C MET A 208 -1.48 -12.93 -17.68
N VAL A 209 -1.87 -13.82 -16.78
CA VAL A 209 -1.16 -14.17 -15.56
C VAL A 209 -0.77 -15.64 -15.72
N ASN A 210 0.45 -15.84 -16.19
CA ASN A 210 1.02 -17.15 -16.46
C ASN A 210 1.68 -17.66 -15.17
N ILE A 211 1.31 -18.86 -14.72
CA ILE A 211 1.83 -19.43 -13.48
C ILE A 211 2.85 -20.53 -13.75
N MET A 212 4.00 -20.43 -13.11
CA MET A 212 5.06 -21.42 -13.16
C MET A 212 4.73 -22.57 -12.22
N THR A 213 4.07 -23.60 -12.75
CA THR A 213 3.65 -24.79 -11.99
C THR A 213 4.80 -25.81 -11.91
N MET A 214 5.89 -25.39 -11.30
CA MET A 214 7.16 -26.11 -11.15
C MET A 214 7.86 -25.72 -9.85
N ASP A 215 8.78 -26.56 -9.40
CA ASP A 215 9.72 -26.31 -8.30
C ASP A 215 9.06 -25.83 -7.00
N PHE A 216 7.93 -26.48 -6.68
CA PHE A 216 7.19 -26.24 -5.43
C PHE A 216 8.00 -26.68 -4.20
N GLY A 217 8.83 -27.72 -4.36
CA GLY A 217 9.65 -28.33 -3.32
C GLY A 217 8.93 -29.47 -2.59
N THR A 218 9.72 -30.35 -1.98
CA THR A 218 9.27 -31.57 -1.24
C THR A 218 8.04 -31.39 -0.36
N TYR A 219 7.86 -30.21 0.25
CA TYR A 219 6.70 -29.86 1.09
C TYR A 219 5.36 -30.07 0.36
N TYR A 220 5.26 -29.60 -0.89
CA TYR A 220 4.04 -29.71 -1.69
C TYR A 220 4.00 -31.00 -2.51
N SER A 221 5.14 -31.40 -3.09
CA SER A 221 5.25 -32.46 -4.08
C SER A 221 5.22 -33.89 -3.53
N GLY A 222 5.56 -34.09 -2.24
CA GLY A 222 5.77 -35.42 -1.64
C GLY A 222 4.69 -36.47 -1.96
N GLY A 223 4.99 -37.34 -2.93
CA GLY A 223 4.12 -38.45 -3.36
C GLY A 223 2.92 -38.05 -4.24
N LYS A 224 2.83 -36.81 -4.72
CA LYS A 224 1.72 -36.29 -5.53
C LYS A 224 2.09 -36.18 -7.02
N LYS A 225 1.07 -36.15 -7.87
CA LYS A 225 1.22 -35.94 -9.32
C LYS A 225 1.33 -34.46 -9.65
N MET A 226 2.28 -34.11 -10.52
CA MET A 226 2.54 -32.70 -10.86
C MET A 226 1.42 -32.07 -11.69
N GLY A 227 0.67 -32.86 -12.48
CA GLY A 227 -0.49 -32.38 -13.23
C GLY A 227 -1.63 -31.94 -12.29
N ASP A 228 -1.90 -32.72 -11.26
CA ASP A 228 -2.92 -32.40 -10.25
C ASP A 228 -2.53 -31.13 -9.44
N LEU A 229 -1.24 -30.99 -9.09
CA LEU A 229 -0.70 -29.78 -8.46
C LEU A 229 -0.79 -28.54 -9.37
N SER A 230 -0.52 -28.70 -10.66
CA SER A 230 -0.63 -27.61 -11.66
C SER A 230 -2.07 -27.12 -11.81
N VAL A 231 -3.03 -28.05 -11.89
CA VAL A 231 -4.48 -27.74 -11.91
C VAL A 231 -4.93 -27.06 -10.61
N SER A 232 -4.43 -27.55 -9.47
CA SER A 232 -4.68 -26.99 -8.14
C SER A 232 -4.22 -25.53 -8.03
N ALA A 233 -2.97 -25.24 -8.41
CA ALA A 233 -2.42 -23.90 -8.45
C ALA A 233 -3.22 -22.95 -9.37
N ALA A 234 -3.62 -23.41 -10.56
CA ALA A 234 -4.45 -22.64 -11.48
C ALA A 234 -5.83 -22.30 -10.87
N GLN A 235 -6.45 -23.23 -10.15
CA GLN A 235 -7.74 -23.02 -9.49
C GLN A 235 -7.67 -22.02 -8.33
N SER A 236 -6.57 -22.01 -7.57
CA SER A 236 -6.33 -21.00 -6.53
C SER A 236 -6.02 -19.63 -7.11
N THR A 237 -5.20 -19.54 -8.17
CA THR A 237 -4.93 -18.30 -8.90
C THR A 237 -6.21 -17.71 -9.49
N PHE A 238 -7.10 -18.51 -10.07
CA PHE A 238 -8.42 -18.07 -10.51
C PHE A 238 -9.23 -17.37 -9.41
N ASN A 239 -9.25 -17.95 -8.21
CA ASN A 239 -9.98 -17.36 -7.07
C ASN A 239 -9.39 -16.00 -6.66
N GLN A 240 -8.05 -15.86 -6.70
CA GLN A 240 -7.37 -14.60 -6.44
C GLN A 240 -7.66 -13.55 -7.54
N LEU A 241 -7.59 -13.93 -8.82
CA LEU A 241 -7.88 -13.01 -9.94
C LEU A 241 -9.34 -12.52 -9.92
N LYS A 242 -10.29 -13.35 -9.45
CA LYS A 242 -11.70 -12.96 -9.27
C LYS A 242 -11.88 -11.84 -8.26
N ALA A 243 -11.03 -11.75 -7.23
CA ALA A 243 -11.01 -10.64 -6.29
C ALA A 243 -10.36 -9.36 -6.87
N ILE A 244 -9.40 -9.50 -7.80
CA ILE A 244 -8.72 -8.37 -8.45
C ILE A 244 -9.57 -7.77 -9.57
N TYR A 245 -10.31 -8.61 -10.32
CA TYR A 245 -11.12 -8.19 -11.47
C TYR A 245 -12.61 -8.58 -11.28
N PRO A 246 -13.33 -8.00 -10.30
CA PRO A 246 -14.72 -8.37 -10.00
C PRO A 246 -15.72 -8.10 -11.13
N SER A 247 -15.33 -7.34 -12.17
CA SER A 247 -16.13 -7.06 -13.36
C SER A 247 -15.93 -8.05 -14.51
N LYS A 248 -14.95 -8.96 -14.44
CA LYS A 248 -14.71 -10.00 -15.46
C LYS A 248 -15.54 -11.24 -15.17
N THR A 249 -16.04 -11.87 -16.22
CA THR A 249 -16.71 -13.18 -16.11
C THR A 249 -15.70 -14.30 -15.82
N ASP A 250 -16.16 -15.40 -15.26
CA ASP A 250 -15.32 -16.58 -15.00
C ASP A 250 -14.62 -17.08 -16.27
N ALA A 251 -15.29 -17.03 -17.43
CA ALA A 251 -14.68 -17.34 -18.73
C ALA A 251 -13.53 -16.39 -19.11
N GLN A 252 -13.68 -15.08 -18.86
CA GLN A 252 -12.61 -14.09 -19.09
C GLN A 252 -11.46 -14.23 -18.09
N LEU A 253 -11.74 -14.66 -16.86
CA LEU A 253 -10.72 -14.92 -15.83
C LEU A 253 -9.90 -16.18 -16.15
N TRP A 254 -10.53 -17.27 -16.60
CA TRP A 254 -9.81 -18.45 -17.09
C TRP A 254 -8.99 -18.15 -18.35
N GLY A 255 -9.55 -17.36 -19.29
CA GLY A 255 -8.82 -16.87 -20.46
C GLY A 255 -7.66 -15.91 -20.15
N MET A 256 -7.53 -15.45 -18.90
CA MET A 256 -6.39 -14.66 -18.40
C MET A 256 -5.35 -15.50 -17.65
N ILE A 257 -5.55 -16.81 -17.47
CA ILE A 257 -4.58 -17.69 -16.82
C ILE A 257 -3.73 -18.38 -17.89
N GLY A 258 -2.41 -18.37 -17.66
CA GLY A 258 -1.46 -19.25 -18.33
C GLY A 258 -0.95 -20.33 -17.38
N ILE A 259 -0.62 -21.52 -17.88
CA ILE A 259 0.01 -22.58 -17.08
C ILE A 259 1.32 -23.00 -17.75
N THR A 260 2.41 -22.97 -16.97
CA THR A 260 3.77 -23.29 -17.42
C THR A 260 4.43 -24.24 -16.42
N PRO A 261 4.41 -25.58 -16.63
CA PRO A 261 5.25 -26.50 -15.90
C PRO A 261 6.66 -26.60 -16.50
N MET A 262 7.62 -27.06 -15.71
CA MET A 262 8.87 -27.60 -16.21
C MET A 262 8.59 -29.06 -16.61
N ILE A 263 9.01 -29.47 -17.82
CA ILE A 263 8.67 -30.83 -18.32
C ILE A 263 9.67 -31.88 -17.85
N GLY A 264 9.16 -33.04 -17.47
CA GLY A 264 9.99 -34.15 -16.98
C GLY A 264 10.62 -33.85 -15.63
N GLN A 265 11.92 -34.10 -15.48
CA GLN A 265 12.64 -33.79 -14.24
C GLN A 265 12.71 -32.27 -14.01
N ASN A 266 12.22 -31.84 -12.84
CA ASN A 266 12.34 -30.46 -12.31
C ASN A 266 13.67 -30.25 -11.56
N ASP A 267 13.90 -29.05 -11.02
CA ASP A 267 15.08 -28.76 -10.18
C ASP A 267 14.97 -29.43 -8.80
N GLU A 268 13.76 -29.48 -8.24
CA GLU A 268 13.43 -30.33 -7.09
C GLU A 268 13.47 -31.83 -7.49
N PRO A 269 14.36 -32.67 -6.91
CA PRO A 269 14.51 -34.07 -7.32
C PRO A 269 13.25 -34.93 -7.16
N SER A 270 12.36 -34.59 -6.21
CA SER A 270 11.09 -35.29 -6.00
C SER A 270 10.00 -34.94 -7.03
N GLU A 271 10.23 -33.94 -7.88
CA GLU A 271 9.26 -33.46 -8.86
C GLU A 271 9.58 -33.95 -10.27
N ILE A 272 8.62 -34.69 -10.84
CA ILE A 272 8.69 -35.21 -12.21
C ILE A 272 7.35 -34.96 -12.89
N PHE A 273 7.28 -34.00 -13.81
CA PHE A 273 6.10 -33.70 -14.62
C PHE A 273 6.07 -34.61 -15.86
N THR A 274 5.31 -35.70 -15.82
CA THR A 274 5.32 -36.72 -16.88
C THR A 274 4.49 -36.31 -18.12
N PRO A 275 4.62 -36.99 -19.27
CA PRO A 275 3.73 -36.74 -20.42
C PRO A 275 2.25 -36.96 -20.09
N ALA A 276 1.94 -37.82 -19.10
CA ALA A 276 0.57 -38.01 -18.61
C ALA A 276 0.05 -36.79 -17.84
N ASP A 277 0.91 -36.11 -17.06
CA ASP A 277 0.57 -34.85 -16.39
C ASP A 277 0.30 -33.74 -17.41
N ALA A 278 1.03 -33.70 -18.53
CA ALA A 278 0.78 -32.78 -19.64
C ALA A 278 -0.63 -32.95 -20.23
N VAL A 279 -1.09 -34.20 -20.39
CA VAL A 279 -2.45 -34.52 -20.86
C VAL A 279 -3.51 -34.10 -19.83
N VAL A 280 -3.25 -34.22 -18.52
CA VAL A 280 -4.15 -33.72 -17.46
C VAL A 280 -4.32 -32.20 -17.58
N VAL A 281 -3.21 -31.46 -17.67
CA VAL A 281 -3.23 -29.99 -17.77
C VAL A 281 -3.87 -29.53 -19.09
N ALA A 282 -3.59 -30.19 -20.22
CA ALA A 282 -4.19 -29.87 -21.52
C ALA A 282 -5.72 -30.11 -21.54
N ASN A 283 -6.20 -31.18 -20.91
CA ASN A 283 -7.64 -31.44 -20.76
C ASN A 283 -8.32 -30.41 -19.86
N PHE A 284 -7.69 -30.04 -18.74
CA PHE A 284 -8.18 -28.97 -17.87
C PHE A 284 -8.23 -27.63 -18.61
N ALA A 285 -7.20 -27.30 -19.39
CA ALA A 285 -7.14 -26.09 -20.20
C ALA A 285 -8.30 -26.02 -21.20
N LYS A 286 -8.55 -27.11 -21.93
CA LYS A 286 -9.68 -27.25 -22.84
C LYS A 286 -11.04 -27.18 -22.14
N GLN A 287 -11.16 -27.69 -20.91
CA GLN A 287 -12.39 -27.64 -20.12
C GLN A 287 -12.71 -26.23 -19.62
N LYS A 288 -11.69 -25.44 -19.23
CA LYS A 288 -11.86 -24.11 -18.61
C LYS A 288 -11.76 -22.95 -19.59
N GLY A 289 -11.15 -23.17 -20.76
CA GLY A 289 -10.77 -22.08 -21.67
C GLY A 289 -9.56 -21.30 -21.14
N ILE A 290 -8.52 -22.02 -20.69
CA ILE A 290 -7.23 -21.43 -20.30
C ILE A 290 -6.62 -20.68 -21.49
N GLY A 291 -6.11 -19.47 -21.25
CA GLY A 291 -5.63 -18.59 -22.32
C GLY A 291 -4.28 -19.00 -22.90
N LEU A 292 -3.37 -19.51 -22.05
CA LEU A 292 -2.01 -19.91 -22.43
C LEU A 292 -1.61 -21.25 -21.80
N LEU A 293 -1.01 -22.13 -22.59
CA LEU A 293 -0.16 -23.20 -22.12
C LEU A 293 1.26 -22.94 -22.63
N SER A 294 2.22 -23.05 -21.74
CA SER A 294 3.65 -23.03 -22.09
C SER A 294 4.32 -24.14 -21.28
N TYR A 295 5.63 -24.28 -21.43
CA TYR A 295 6.44 -25.12 -20.56
C TYR A 295 7.92 -24.74 -20.70
N TRP A 296 8.70 -25.06 -19.66
CA TRP A 296 10.16 -24.99 -19.69
C TRP A 296 10.71 -26.38 -20.08
N ALA A 297 11.20 -26.62 -21.30
CA ALA A 297 11.32 -25.73 -22.45
C ALA A 297 11.27 -26.54 -23.76
N ALA A 298 11.05 -25.90 -24.90
CA ALA A 298 10.94 -26.55 -26.20
C ALA A 298 12.18 -27.39 -26.55
N GLN A 299 13.39 -26.91 -26.24
CA GLN A 299 14.64 -27.65 -26.43
C GLN A 299 14.75 -28.93 -25.57
N ARG A 300 14.07 -28.99 -24.42
CA ARG A 300 14.08 -30.13 -23.47
C ARG A 300 13.15 -31.27 -23.90
N ASP A 301 12.21 -31.01 -24.81
CA ASP A 301 11.16 -31.93 -25.27
C ASP A 301 11.70 -32.96 -26.28
N ARG A 302 12.70 -33.73 -25.83
CA ARG A 302 13.47 -34.69 -26.64
C ARG A 302 13.96 -35.88 -25.82
N VAL A 303 14.03 -37.05 -26.43
CA VAL A 303 14.43 -38.28 -25.75
C VAL A 303 15.92 -38.24 -25.41
N GLY A 304 16.26 -38.55 -24.16
CA GLY A 304 17.65 -38.73 -23.72
C GLY A 304 17.80 -38.64 -22.20
N SER A 305 18.94 -39.13 -21.70
CA SER A 305 19.28 -39.21 -20.27
C SER A 305 20.36 -38.22 -19.82
N GLY A 306 20.66 -37.20 -20.66
CA GLY A 306 21.66 -36.15 -20.39
C GLY A 306 21.26 -35.18 -19.26
N SER A 307 21.83 -33.96 -19.23
CA SER A 307 21.44 -32.98 -18.19
C SER A 307 19.93 -32.74 -18.19
N LYS A 308 19.34 -32.49 -17.01
CA LYS A 308 17.92 -32.10 -16.91
C LYS A 308 17.66 -30.78 -17.64
N ASP A 309 18.67 -29.92 -17.77
CA ASP A 309 18.56 -28.62 -18.44
C ASP A 309 18.47 -28.78 -19.98
N ASP A 310 18.96 -29.92 -20.48
CA ASP A 310 18.98 -30.29 -21.90
C ASP A 310 17.89 -31.28 -22.31
N PHE A 311 17.38 -32.10 -21.39
CA PHE A 311 16.45 -33.21 -21.64
C PHE A 311 15.38 -33.28 -20.55
N SER A 312 14.12 -33.56 -20.92
CA SER A 312 13.06 -33.86 -19.95
C SER A 312 13.29 -35.18 -19.19
N ARG A 313 14.05 -36.11 -19.80
CA ARG A 313 14.38 -37.47 -19.29
C ARG A 313 13.21 -38.45 -19.19
N THR A 314 12.00 -38.06 -19.58
CA THR A 314 10.75 -38.80 -19.31
C THR A 314 9.89 -39.04 -20.55
N ASN A 315 10.11 -38.31 -21.64
CA ASN A 315 9.42 -38.57 -22.89
C ASN A 315 9.96 -39.81 -23.61
N THR A 316 9.04 -40.53 -24.23
CA THR A 316 9.26 -41.73 -25.04
C THR A 316 9.54 -41.42 -26.51
N ARG A 317 9.20 -40.21 -26.97
CA ARG A 317 9.45 -39.68 -28.31
C ARG A 317 9.77 -38.19 -28.26
N ASP A 318 10.48 -37.67 -29.28
CA ASP A 318 10.70 -36.23 -29.40
C ASP A 318 9.35 -35.49 -29.57
N TYR A 319 9.22 -34.32 -28.95
CA TYR A 319 8.05 -33.43 -28.99
C TYR A 319 6.76 -34.00 -28.38
N GLU A 320 6.86 -34.90 -27.39
CA GLU A 320 5.71 -35.54 -26.75
C GLU A 320 4.91 -34.56 -25.88
N TYR A 321 5.60 -33.64 -25.19
CA TYR A 321 4.94 -32.62 -24.38
C TYR A 321 4.22 -31.58 -25.26
N TRP A 322 4.85 -31.17 -26.37
CA TRP A 322 4.19 -30.35 -27.39
C TRP A 322 2.90 -31.00 -27.90
N GLN A 323 2.95 -32.28 -28.28
CA GLN A 323 1.78 -33.01 -28.79
C GLN A 323 0.65 -33.07 -27.76
N ALA A 324 0.97 -33.28 -26.48
CA ALA A 324 -0.01 -33.28 -25.40
C ALA A 324 -0.68 -31.91 -25.21
N PHE A 325 0.10 -30.82 -25.14
CA PHE A 325 -0.45 -29.48 -24.97
C PHE A 325 -1.19 -28.95 -26.21
N ALA A 326 -0.70 -29.25 -27.41
CA ALA A 326 -1.34 -28.87 -28.68
C ALA A 326 -2.76 -29.43 -28.83
N ALA A 327 -3.10 -30.55 -28.17
CA ALA A 327 -4.45 -31.11 -28.15
C ALA A 327 -5.54 -30.17 -27.55
N ALA A 328 -5.13 -29.10 -26.84
CA ALA A 328 -6.02 -28.05 -26.36
C ALA A 328 -6.53 -27.08 -27.45
N LYS A 329 -5.90 -27.02 -28.64
CA LYS A 329 -6.10 -25.96 -29.66
C LYS A 329 -7.36 -26.05 -30.55
N GLY A 330 -8.19 -27.09 -30.44
CA GLY A 330 -9.40 -27.26 -31.28
C GLY A 330 -9.11 -27.83 -32.68
N SER A 331 -9.87 -28.82 -33.16
CA SER A 331 -11.22 -28.62 -33.69
C SER A 331 -12.06 -29.91 -33.74
N ASN A 332 -13.38 -29.71 -33.89
CA ASN A 332 -14.50 -30.68 -34.00
C ASN A 332 -14.90 -31.57 -32.79
N PRO A 333 -16.18 -31.48 -32.35
CA PRO A 333 -16.85 -32.52 -31.57
C PRO A 333 -17.51 -33.58 -32.48
N PRO A 334 -17.86 -34.77 -31.96
CA PRO A 334 -18.82 -35.66 -32.63
C PRO A 334 -20.23 -35.07 -32.58
N ALA A 335 -20.98 -35.16 -33.68
CA ALA A 335 -22.36 -34.67 -33.81
C ALA A 335 -23.10 -35.45 -34.92
N PRO A 336 -24.45 -35.44 -35.00
CA PRO A 336 -25.47 -35.22 -33.97
C PRO A 336 -26.60 -36.30 -34.00
N ALA A 337 -27.66 -36.11 -33.21
CA ALA A 337 -29.00 -36.62 -33.51
C ALA A 337 -30.01 -35.44 -33.61
N PRO A 338 -31.06 -35.48 -34.47
CA PRO A 338 -31.82 -34.29 -34.88
C PRO A 338 -33.08 -33.98 -34.01
N ALA A 339 -33.63 -32.77 -34.18
CA ALA A 339 -34.60 -32.11 -33.29
C ALA A 339 -36.06 -32.02 -33.84
N PRO A 340 -36.99 -31.41 -33.09
CA PRO A 340 -37.56 -30.12 -33.55
C PRO A 340 -37.60 -28.98 -32.50
N SER A 341 -37.86 -27.75 -32.99
CA SER A 341 -37.82 -26.41 -32.33
C SER A 341 -39.18 -25.95 -31.76
N PRO A 342 -39.38 -24.75 -31.13
CA PRO A 342 -38.52 -23.54 -31.02
C PRO A 342 -38.30 -22.92 -29.60
N ALA A 343 -37.56 -21.80 -29.54
CA ALA A 343 -36.91 -21.17 -28.36
C ALA A 343 -37.81 -20.27 -27.46
N PRO A 344 -37.32 -19.81 -26.26
CA PRO A 344 -36.61 -18.51 -26.19
C PRO A 344 -35.41 -18.41 -25.18
N ALA A 345 -34.68 -17.29 -25.22
CA ALA A 345 -33.48 -16.99 -24.41
C ALA A 345 -33.79 -16.49 -22.96
N PRO A 346 -32.85 -16.65 -22.00
CA PRO A 346 -32.23 -15.49 -21.30
C PRO A 346 -30.73 -15.77 -20.94
N ALA A 347 -29.96 -15.11 -20.05
CA ALA A 347 -30.16 -14.01 -19.08
C ALA A 347 -28.83 -13.25 -18.77
N PRO A 348 -28.85 -12.02 -18.18
CA PRO A 348 -27.68 -11.31 -17.62
C PRO A 348 -27.27 -11.76 -16.19
N ALA A 349 -26.19 -11.17 -15.66
CA ALA A 349 -25.56 -11.52 -14.37
C ALA A 349 -26.51 -11.50 -13.14
N PRO A 350 -26.27 -12.35 -12.11
CA PRO A 350 -27.22 -12.57 -11.02
C PRO A 350 -27.18 -11.44 -9.98
N THR A 351 -28.10 -10.48 -10.14
CA THR A 351 -28.61 -9.66 -9.04
C THR A 351 -29.19 -10.54 -7.93
N ALA A 352 -29.19 -10.06 -6.69
CA ALA A 352 -29.93 -10.70 -5.60
C ALA A 352 -31.43 -10.77 -5.98
N LYS A 353 -31.97 -11.99 -6.06
CA LYS A 353 -33.35 -12.23 -6.53
C LYS A 353 -34.29 -12.28 -5.34
N GLN A 354 -35.40 -11.56 -5.44
CA GLN A 354 -36.48 -11.59 -4.46
C GLN A 354 -37.48 -12.68 -4.82
N TYR A 355 -37.87 -13.48 -3.84
CA TYR A 355 -38.82 -14.59 -4.01
C TYR A 355 -39.86 -14.60 -2.89
N THR A 356 -41.06 -15.04 -3.23
CA THR A 356 -41.98 -15.65 -2.25
C THR A 356 -41.65 -17.14 -2.19
N VAL A 357 -41.39 -17.67 -0.99
CA VAL A 357 -40.92 -19.05 -0.79
C VAL A 357 -42.13 -19.93 -0.43
N LYS A 358 -42.65 -20.72 -1.37
CA LYS A 358 -43.89 -21.50 -1.20
C LYS A 358 -43.60 -22.97 -0.90
N SER A 359 -44.19 -23.53 0.15
CA SER A 359 -44.09 -24.96 0.47
C SER A 359 -44.76 -25.80 -0.60
N SER A 360 -44.07 -26.84 -1.07
CA SER A 360 -44.61 -27.84 -1.99
C SER A 360 -45.55 -28.84 -1.31
N PHE A 361 -45.61 -28.84 0.02
CA PHE A 361 -46.51 -29.68 0.81
C PHE A 361 -47.85 -28.99 1.09
N SER A 362 -47.83 -27.81 1.71
CA SER A 362 -49.04 -27.11 2.16
C SER A 362 -49.61 -26.12 1.15
N ASN A 363 -48.86 -25.78 0.10
CA ASN A 363 -49.10 -24.64 -0.78
C ASN A 363 -49.12 -23.26 -0.07
N LEU A 364 -48.66 -23.17 1.17
CA LEU A 364 -48.53 -21.93 1.92
C LEU A 364 -47.12 -21.32 1.75
N CYS A 365 -47.00 -20.02 2.01
CA CYS A 365 -45.78 -19.25 1.81
C CYS A 365 -45.06 -18.98 3.14
N LEU A 366 -43.73 -19.03 3.12
CA LEU A 366 -42.88 -18.62 4.22
C LEU A 366 -43.18 -17.16 4.61
N ASP A 367 -43.32 -16.89 5.90
CA ASP A 367 -43.72 -15.58 6.44
C ASP A 367 -43.05 -15.34 7.80
N ILE A 368 -42.87 -14.08 8.17
CA ILE A 368 -42.47 -13.70 9.53
C ILE A 368 -43.75 -13.53 10.37
N ALA A 369 -43.84 -14.23 11.49
CA ALA A 369 -45.05 -14.23 12.31
C ALA A 369 -45.51 -12.80 12.67
N GLY A 370 -46.75 -12.47 12.29
CA GLY A 370 -47.36 -11.15 12.50
C GLY A 370 -46.70 -9.99 11.72
N GLY A 371 -45.86 -10.28 10.72
CA GLY A 371 -45.09 -9.26 10.00
C GLY A 371 -44.02 -8.55 10.84
N SER A 372 -43.64 -9.12 11.99
CA SER A 372 -42.71 -8.51 12.93
C SER A 372 -41.37 -8.16 12.29
N THR A 373 -40.78 -7.03 12.69
CA THR A 373 -39.43 -6.62 12.26
C THR A 373 -38.35 -6.89 13.32
N ALA A 374 -38.73 -7.43 14.49
CA ALA A 374 -37.82 -7.69 15.61
C ALA A 374 -36.98 -8.96 15.44
N ASP A 375 -35.82 -8.99 16.10
CA ASP A 375 -35.00 -10.19 16.29
C ASP A 375 -35.76 -11.26 17.08
N GLY A 376 -35.55 -12.53 16.76
CA GLY A 376 -36.23 -13.66 17.40
C GLY A 376 -37.69 -13.87 16.95
N ALA A 377 -38.20 -13.07 16.00
CA ALA A 377 -39.52 -13.33 15.42
C ALA A 377 -39.51 -14.65 14.64
N LYS A 378 -40.45 -15.54 14.98
CA LYS A 378 -40.56 -16.88 14.40
C LYS A 378 -40.94 -16.84 12.92
N VAL A 379 -40.35 -17.75 12.16
CA VAL A 379 -40.72 -18.00 10.76
C VAL A 379 -41.81 -19.06 10.75
N VAL A 380 -42.88 -18.78 10.01
CA VAL A 380 -44.08 -19.61 9.88
C VAL A 380 -44.40 -19.81 8.39
N GLN A 381 -45.36 -20.68 8.08
CA GLN A 381 -46.06 -20.64 6.79
C GLN A 381 -47.42 -19.92 6.94
N GLN A 382 -47.82 -19.16 5.93
CA GLN A 382 -49.10 -18.43 5.89
C GLN A 382 -49.71 -18.44 4.49
N ASN A 383 -50.98 -18.02 4.39
CA ASN A 383 -51.62 -17.79 3.09
C ASN A 383 -50.76 -16.83 2.25
N CYS A 384 -50.46 -17.22 1.01
CA CYS A 384 -49.64 -16.43 0.10
C CYS A 384 -50.36 -15.14 -0.30
N THR A 385 -49.95 -14.01 0.29
CA THR A 385 -50.53 -12.67 0.05
C THR A 385 -49.56 -11.73 -0.68
N GLY A 386 -48.25 -12.06 -0.71
CA GLY A 386 -47.23 -11.24 -1.37
C GLY A 386 -46.83 -9.98 -0.60
N VAL A 387 -47.27 -9.82 0.66
CA VAL A 387 -46.81 -8.75 1.54
C VAL A 387 -45.30 -8.85 1.82
N ALA A 388 -44.66 -7.75 2.20
CA ALA A 388 -43.20 -7.69 2.36
C ALA A 388 -42.63 -8.71 3.38
N SER A 389 -43.42 -9.17 4.36
CA SER A 389 -43.00 -10.21 5.32
C SER A 389 -42.92 -11.62 4.69
N GLN A 390 -43.51 -11.82 3.51
CA GLN A 390 -43.44 -13.05 2.71
C GLN A 390 -42.43 -12.96 1.55
N VAL A 391 -41.73 -11.83 1.39
CA VAL A 391 -40.76 -11.61 0.32
C VAL A 391 -39.34 -11.71 0.90
N PHE A 392 -38.53 -12.57 0.31
CA PHE A 392 -37.15 -12.83 0.75
C PHE A 392 -36.17 -12.61 -0.39
N SER A 393 -35.17 -11.77 -0.15
CA SER A 393 -34.02 -11.56 -1.02
C SER A 393 -32.99 -12.66 -0.78
N PHE A 394 -32.72 -13.47 -1.81
CA PHE A 394 -31.67 -14.49 -1.78
C PHE A 394 -30.37 -13.80 -2.18
N VAL A 395 -29.63 -13.32 -1.18
CA VAL A 395 -28.36 -12.64 -1.36
C VAL A 395 -27.26 -13.70 -1.47
N PRO A 396 -26.58 -13.85 -2.61
CA PRO A 396 -25.51 -14.83 -2.77
C PRO A 396 -24.30 -14.45 -1.91
N ASP A 397 -23.72 -15.45 -1.26
CA ASP A 397 -22.48 -15.36 -0.48
C ASP A 397 -21.33 -16.07 -1.22
N THR A 398 -20.09 -15.81 -0.83
CA THR A 398 -18.88 -16.20 -1.60
C THR A 398 -18.58 -17.71 -1.64
N SER A 399 -19.42 -18.53 -1.01
CA SER A 399 -19.31 -19.99 -0.88
C SER A 399 -20.37 -20.80 -1.66
N GLY A 400 -21.17 -20.15 -2.54
CA GLY A 400 -22.28 -20.82 -3.24
C GLY A 400 -23.51 -21.06 -2.36
N THR A 401 -23.55 -20.43 -1.19
CA THR A 401 -24.68 -20.41 -0.25
C THR A 401 -25.36 -19.05 -0.26
N TYR A 402 -26.58 -18.96 0.25
CA TYR A 402 -27.37 -17.74 0.29
C TYR A 402 -27.60 -17.28 1.72
N ARG A 403 -27.55 -15.97 1.92
CA ARG A 403 -28.18 -15.31 3.06
C ARG A 403 -29.59 -14.89 2.63
N ILE A 404 -30.61 -15.43 3.28
CA ILE A 404 -32.01 -15.25 2.89
C ILE A 404 -32.59 -14.13 3.75
N VAL A 405 -32.74 -12.94 3.17
CA VAL A 405 -33.06 -11.70 3.88
C VAL A 405 -34.51 -11.32 3.67
N ASN A 406 -35.28 -11.15 4.74
CA ASN A 406 -36.67 -10.69 4.64
C ASN A 406 -36.75 -9.22 4.20
N LEU A 407 -37.66 -8.91 3.27
CA LEU A 407 -37.79 -7.57 2.70
C LEU A 407 -38.37 -6.55 3.71
N ASN A 408 -39.29 -6.97 4.58
CA ASN A 408 -39.93 -6.08 5.55
C ASN A 408 -38.99 -5.66 6.70
N SER A 409 -38.13 -6.57 7.15
CA SER A 409 -37.28 -6.36 8.34
C SER A 409 -35.81 -6.10 8.04
N GLY A 410 -35.33 -6.43 6.83
CA GLY A 410 -33.90 -6.41 6.48
C GLY A 410 -33.04 -7.45 7.20
N ARG A 411 -33.68 -8.35 7.97
CA ARG A 411 -33.05 -9.40 8.79
C ARG A 411 -32.96 -10.73 8.03
N SER A 412 -32.01 -11.57 8.39
CA SER A 412 -31.79 -12.88 7.76
C SER A 412 -32.59 -13.97 8.45
N LEU A 413 -32.99 -15.00 7.70
CA LEU A 413 -33.35 -16.29 8.28
C LEU A 413 -32.18 -16.81 9.13
N ASP A 414 -32.49 -17.37 10.29
CA ASP A 414 -31.54 -17.70 11.35
C ASP A 414 -32.02 -18.98 12.06
N VAL A 415 -31.14 -19.96 12.24
CA VAL A 415 -31.43 -21.13 13.09
C VAL A 415 -31.29 -20.71 14.55
N THR A 416 -32.40 -20.78 15.31
CA THR A 416 -32.46 -20.34 16.71
C THR A 416 -31.35 -20.98 17.56
N ASP A 417 -30.71 -20.15 18.38
CA ASP A 417 -29.59 -20.49 19.28
C ASP A 417 -28.39 -21.18 18.59
N VAL A 418 -28.21 -20.96 17.27
CA VAL A 418 -27.17 -21.59 16.43
C VAL A 418 -27.29 -23.14 16.44
N SER A 419 -28.44 -23.67 16.87
CA SER A 419 -28.63 -25.08 17.18
C SER A 419 -28.35 -26.00 15.99
N THR A 420 -27.79 -27.17 16.26
CA THR A 420 -27.58 -28.25 15.28
C THR A 420 -28.57 -29.40 15.46
N ALA A 421 -29.55 -29.29 16.37
CA ALA A 421 -30.54 -30.33 16.64
C ALA A 421 -31.74 -30.28 15.68
N ASN A 422 -32.34 -31.45 15.42
CA ASN A 422 -33.65 -31.55 14.77
C ASN A 422 -34.72 -30.85 15.63
N GLY A 423 -35.64 -30.13 14.98
CA GLY A 423 -36.75 -29.44 15.64
C GLY A 423 -36.39 -28.04 16.18
N ALA A 424 -35.15 -27.58 16.04
CA ALA A 424 -34.81 -26.18 16.28
C ALA A 424 -35.57 -25.29 15.30
N LEU A 425 -36.20 -24.23 15.81
CA LEU A 425 -37.02 -23.32 14.99
C LEU A 425 -36.16 -22.43 14.10
N ILE A 426 -36.74 -21.99 12.99
CA ILE A 426 -36.19 -20.89 12.19
C ILE A 426 -36.83 -19.58 12.67
N GLN A 427 -35.99 -18.60 12.93
CA GLN A 427 -36.35 -17.23 13.29
C GLN A 427 -35.77 -16.25 12.26
N GLN A 428 -36.05 -14.95 12.42
CA GLN A 428 -35.23 -13.91 11.81
C GLN A 428 -34.29 -13.29 12.85
N TRP A 429 -33.09 -12.89 12.41
CA TRP A 429 -32.14 -12.16 13.24
C TRP A 429 -31.32 -11.16 12.42
N ALA A 430 -30.76 -10.16 13.10
CA ALA A 430 -29.82 -9.20 12.57
C ALA A 430 -28.65 -9.90 11.85
N ASN A 431 -28.17 -9.26 10.79
CA ASN A 431 -27.23 -9.85 9.84
C ASN A 431 -25.82 -9.98 10.46
N GLY A 432 -25.56 -11.10 11.15
CA GLY A 432 -24.28 -11.39 11.82
C GLY A 432 -23.29 -12.18 10.96
N GLY A 433 -23.74 -12.78 9.86
CA GLY A 433 -22.88 -13.53 8.94
C GLY A 433 -22.42 -14.91 9.44
N GLY A 434 -22.92 -15.36 10.59
CA GLY A 434 -22.70 -16.71 11.13
C GLY A 434 -23.23 -17.81 10.19
N SER A 435 -22.71 -19.02 10.34
CA SER A 435 -23.10 -20.17 9.50
C SER A 435 -24.56 -20.60 9.68
N ASN A 436 -25.22 -20.22 10.78
CA ASN A 436 -26.65 -20.42 11.04
C ASN A 436 -27.56 -19.45 10.26
N GLN A 437 -26.99 -18.46 9.57
CA GLN A 437 -27.68 -17.52 8.67
C GLN A 437 -27.35 -17.76 7.19
N ARG A 438 -26.58 -18.82 6.88
CA ARG A 438 -26.20 -19.20 5.52
C ARG A 438 -26.90 -20.50 5.15
N PHE A 439 -27.48 -20.55 3.95
CA PHE A 439 -28.26 -21.68 3.47
C PHE A 439 -27.79 -22.12 2.08
N ALA A 440 -27.39 -23.38 1.93
CA ALA A 440 -27.14 -23.99 0.63
C ALA A 440 -28.48 -24.31 -0.06
N GLN A 441 -28.61 -23.98 -1.35
CA GLN A 441 -29.78 -24.32 -2.16
C GLN A 441 -29.56 -25.67 -2.85
N LEU A 442 -30.12 -26.74 -2.28
CA LEU A 442 -30.07 -28.08 -2.86
C LEU A 442 -31.23 -28.22 -3.86
N ALA A 443 -30.94 -28.09 -5.16
CA ALA A 443 -31.94 -28.23 -6.21
C ALA A 443 -32.42 -29.68 -6.34
N ASP A 444 -33.75 -29.89 -6.38
CA ASP A 444 -34.35 -31.16 -6.77
C ASP A 444 -34.78 -31.06 -8.25
N ALA A 445 -33.85 -31.43 -9.13
CA ALA A 445 -34.00 -31.34 -10.59
C ALA A 445 -35.19 -32.12 -11.14
N SER A 446 -35.75 -33.09 -10.38
CA SER A 446 -36.91 -33.88 -10.80
C SER A 446 -38.25 -33.18 -10.60
N THR A 447 -38.30 -32.14 -9.75
CA THR A 447 -39.56 -31.46 -9.37
C THR A 447 -39.55 -29.95 -9.55
N GLY A 448 -38.40 -29.33 -9.87
CA GLY A 448 -38.28 -27.87 -9.97
C GLY A 448 -38.36 -27.16 -8.61
N THR A 449 -38.20 -27.90 -7.51
CA THR A 449 -38.22 -27.40 -6.14
C THR A 449 -36.81 -27.37 -5.55
N VAL A 450 -36.64 -26.67 -4.43
CA VAL A 450 -35.37 -26.60 -3.70
C VAL A 450 -35.56 -27.05 -2.26
N ARG A 451 -34.48 -27.59 -1.67
CA ARG A 451 -34.34 -27.71 -0.22
C ARG A 451 -33.31 -26.69 0.23
N LEU A 452 -33.56 -26.03 1.36
CA LEU A 452 -32.69 -24.99 1.89
C LEU A 452 -31.97 -25.55 3.11
N GLN A 453 -30.67 -25.82 2.97
CA GLN A 453 -29.86 -26.49 3.99
C GLN A 453 -29.03 -25.48 4.78
N ALA A 454 -29.26 -25.37 6.08
CA ALA A 454 -28.48 -24.49 6.96
C ALA A 454 -27.03 -24.97 7.08
N VAL A 455 -26.07 -24.06 6.92
CA VAL A 455 -24.64 -24.40 6.82
C VAL A 455 -24.04 -24.80 8.18
N ASN A 456 -24.58 -24.30 9.30
CA ASN A 456 -24.11 -24.68 10.64
C ASN A 456 -24.45 -26.14 11.03
N SER A 457 -25.55 -26.69 10.50
CA SER A 457 -26.10 -27.97 10.96
C SER A 457 -26.17 -29.04 9.87
N GLY A 458 -26.08 -28.67 8.60
CA GLY A 458 -26.34 -29.58 7.47
C GLY A 458 -27.82 -30.00 7.35
N LYS A 459 -28.74 -29.34 8.06
CA LYS A 459 -30.16 -29.69 8.13
C LYS A 459 -31.02 -28.77 7.25
N CYS A 460 -32.14 -29.28 6.77
CA CYS A 460 -33.00 -28.59 5.82
C CYS A 460 -34.17 -27.87 6.51
N ILE A 461 -34.56 -26.71 5.98
CA ILE A 461 -35.77 -25.99 6.38
C ILE A 461 -37.01 -26.86 6.09
N ASP A 462 -37.81 -27.06 7.13
CA ASP A 462 -38.83 -28.10 7.29
C ASP A 462 -40.13 -27.49 7.83
N VAL A 463 -41.27 -27.79 7.19
CA VAL A 463 -42.60 -27.42 7.73
C VAL A 463 -42.88 -28.30 8.94
N LYS A 464 -42.96 -27.66 10.12
CA LYS A 464 -42.97 -28.35 11.40
C LYS A 464 -44.12 -29.35 11.51
N ASP A 465 -43.76 -30.57 11.91
CA ASP A 465 -44.67 -31.68 12.24
C ASP A 465 -45.65 -32.04 11.10
N TRP A 466 -45.29 -31.74 9.84
CA TRP A 466 -46.17 -31.88 8.67
C TRP A 466 -47.51 -31.15 8.82
N ASN A 467 -47.56 -30.10 9.64
CA ASN A 467 -48.76 -29.30 9.81
C ASN A 467 -48.99 -28.46 8.54
N SER A 468 -50.14 -28.61 7.87
CA SER A 468 -50.51 -27.87 6.66
C SER A 468 -51.28 -26.57 6.93
N ALA A 469 -51.55 -26.24 8.21
CA ALA A 469 -52.34 -25.06 8.57
C ALA A 469 -51.52 -23.75 8.43
N PRO A 470 -52.19 -22.62 8.12
CA PRO A 470 -51.60 -21.29 8.24
C PRO A 470 -51.23 -20.97 9.70
N GLY A 471 -50.05 -20.40 9.89
CA GLY A 471 -49.46 -20.13 11.21
C GLY A 471 -48.58 -21.26 11.76
N ALA A 472 -48.48 -22.42 11.08
CA ALA A 472 -47.57 -23.48 11.49
C ALA A 472 -46.10 -23.01 11.40
N GLY A 473 -45.31 -23.39 12.41
CA GLY A 473 -43.90 -23.00 12.52
C GLY A 473 -42.99 -23.68 11.49
N ILE A 474 -41.84 -23.06 11.26
CA ILE A 474 -40.76 -23.61 10.44
C ILE A 474 -39.60 -24.01 11.35
N GLN A 475 -39.04 -25.19 11.09
CA GLN A 475 -37.92 -25.77 11.85
C GLN A 475 -36.79 -26.21 10.91
N GLN A 476 -35.66 -26.66 11.46
CA GLN A 476 -34.72 -27.50 10.72
C GLN A 476 -34.94 -28.98 11.07
N TRP A 477 -34.72 -29.85 10.08
CA TRP A 477 -34.68 -31.30 10.27
C TRP A 477 -33.69 -31.94 9.30
N ASP A 478 -33.31 -33.19 9.53
CA ASP A 478 -32.47 -33.95 8.60
C ASP A 478 -32.99 -33.87 7.15
N CYS A 479 -32.08 -33.55 6.23
CA CYS A 479 -32.40 -33.34 4.83
C CYS A 479 -32.90 -34.62 4.15
N SER A 480 -34.20 -34.68 3.88
CA SER A 480 -34.88 -35.74 3.18
C SER A 480 -35.32 -35.28 1.78
N VAL A 481 -35.97 -36.15 1.00
CA VAL A 481 -36.62 -35.80 -0.28
C VAL A 481 -38.14 -35.65 -0.13
N ASN A 482 -38.61 -35.43 1.09
CA ASN A 482 -40.02 -35.30 1.43
C ASN A 482 -40.59 -33.93 1.09
N ALA A 483 -41.90 -33.86 0.83
CA ALA A 483 -42.57 -32.64 0.37
C ALA A 483 -42.52 -31.49 1.39
N ASN A 484 -42.49 -31.78 2.69
CA ASN A 484 -42.47 -30.77 3.76
C ASN A 484 -41.14 -29.98 3.86
N GLN A 485 -40.09 -30.41 3.15
CA GLN A 485 -38.81 -29.71 3.03
C GLN A 485 -38.58 -29.11 1.62
N LYS A 486 -39.54 -29.27 0.70
CA LYS A 486 -39.47 -28.79 -0.67
C LYS A 486 -40.15 -27.43 -0.80
N TRP A 487 -39.43 -26.50 -1.39
CA TRP A 487 -39.84 -25.10 -1.53
C TRP A 487 -39.78 -24.71 -3.01
N ALA A 488 -40.85 -24.10 -3.50
CA ALA A 488 -40.89 -23.41 -4.77
C ALA A 488 -40.50 -21.94 -4.55
N LEU A 489 -39.44 -21.48 -5.23
CA LEU A 489 -39.01 -20.08 -5.20
C LEU A 489 -39.76 -19.30 -6.28
N ILE A 490 -40.86 -18.63 -5.91
CA ILE A 490 -41.70 -17.86 -6.83
C ILE A 490 -41.07 -16.47 -7.00
N PRO A 491 -40.55 -16.08 -8.19
CA PRO A 491 -39.88 -14.80 -8.35
C PRO A 491 -40.83 -13.63 -8.15
N VAL A 492 -40.44 -12.66 -7.32
CA VAL A 492 -41.14 -11.37 -7.23
C VAL A 492 -40.67 -10.51 -8.39
N THR A 493 -41.42 -10.54 -9.48
CA THR A 493 -41.15 -9.69 -10.64
C THR A 493 -41.57 -8.26 -10.34
N ASN A 494 -40.59 -7.40 -10.03
CA ASN A 494 -40.75 -5.97 -10.19
C ASN A 494 -40.97 -5.67 -11.68
N GLY A 495 -42.22 -5.66 -12.10
CA GLY A 495 -42.60 -5.04 -13.37
C GLY A 495 -42.23 -3.54 -13.36
N PRO A 496 -42.26 -2.86 -14.52
CA PRO A 496 -42.14 -1.40 -14.55
C PRO A 496 -43.39 -0.80 -13.91
N THR A 497 -43.41 -0.74 -12.58
CA THR A 497 -44.39 0.03 -11.83
C THR A 497 -44.16 1.50 -12.16
N THR A 498 -45.20 2.09 -12.73
CA THR A 498 -45.33 3.50 -13.07
C THR A 498 -44.67 4.39 -12.04
N ALA A 499 -43.86 5.35 -12.49
CA ALA A 499 -43.44 6.46 -11.64
C ALA A 499 -44.66 7.06 -10.93
N PRO A 500 -44.59 7.30 -9.60
CA PRO A 500 -45.65 8.03 -8.91
C PRO A 500 -45.88 9.36 -9.63
N ALA A 501 -47.15 9.72 -9.84
CA ALA A 501 -47.49 11.00 -10.43
C ALA A 501 -46.81 12.14 -9.65
N PRO A 502 -46.32 13.20 -10.32
CA PRO A 502 -45.60 14.28 -9.64
C PRO A 502 -46.48 14.88 -8.54
N ALA A 503 -45.99 14.84 -7.30
CA ALA A 503 -46.62 15.54 -6.19
C ALA A 503 -46.74 17.04 -6.54
N PRO A 504 -47.82 17.72 -6.12
CA PRO A 504 -48.09 19.10 -6.53
C PRO A 504 -46.94 20.03 -6.16
N ALA A 505 -46.68 20.99 -7.05
CA ALA A 505 -45.58 21.93 -6.90
C ALA A 505 -45.63 22.64 -5.53
N PRO A 506 -44.49 22.82 -4.83
CA PRO A 506 -44.46 23.59 -3.61
C PRO A 506 -44.90 25.03 -3.89
N THR A 507 -45.84 25.52 -3.08
CA THR A 507 -46.24 26.93 -3.08
C THR A 507 -44.99 27.82 -2.97
N PRO A 508 -44.89 28.93 -3.74
CA PRO A 508 -43.73 29.81 -3.66
C PRO A 508 -43.51 30.29 -2.23
N ALA A 509 -42.31 30.05 -1.68
CA ALA A 509 -41.87 30.75 -0.48
C ALA A 509 -41.83 32.27 -0.77
N PRO A 510 -42.20 33.14 0.18
CA PRO A 510 -42.20 34.58 -0.04
C PRO A 510 -40.83 35.08 -0.48
N ALA A 511 -40.81 36.05 -1.41
CA ALA A 511 -39.57 36.66 -1.87
C ALA A 511 -38.77 37.23 -0.69
N PRO A 512 -37.44 37.04 -0.64
CA PRO A 512 -36.59 37.77 0.29
C PRO A 512 -36.81 39.27 0.11
N ALA A 513 -37.02 39.99 1.22
CA ALA A 513 -37.05 41.45 1.18
C ALA A 513 -35.71 41.97 0.63
N PRO A 514 -35.70 43.04 -0.19
CA PRO A 514 -34.46 43.59 -0.71
C PRO A 514 -33.57 44.03 0.44
N ALA A 515 -32.33 43.52 0.48
CA ALA A 515 -31.31 43.99 1.40
C ALA A 515 -31.05 45.49 1.14
N PRO A 516 -30.85 46.31 2.19
CA PRO A 516 -30.75 47.76 2.06
C PRO A 516 -29.54 48.16 1.20
N THR A 517 -29.77 49.09 0.28
CA THR A 517 -28.74 49.70 -0.57
C THR A 517 -27.58 50.23 0.28
N PRO A 518 -26.33 49.82 0.02
CA PRO A 518 -25.17 50.43 0.65
C PRO A 518 -25.13 51.94 0.36
N ALA A 519 -24.93 52.75 1.40
CA ALA A 519 -24.84 54.20 1.26
C ALA A 519 -23.64 54.60 0.37
N PRO A 520 -23.72 55.72 -0.38
CA PRO A 520 -22.64 56.14 -1.27
C PRO A 520 -21.32 56.33 -0.54
N ALA A 521 -20.24 55.78 -1.11
CA ALA A 521 -18.89 56.03 -0.62
C ALA A 521 -18.55 57.53 -0.76
N PRO A 522 -17.89 58.15 0.24
CA PRO A 522 -17.52 59.55 0.17
C PRO A 522 -16.50 59.83 -0.94
N ALA A 523 -16.59 61.02 -1.52
CA ALA A 523 -15.78 61.44 -2.67
C ALA A 523 -14.26 61.50 -2.35
N PRO A 524 -13.39 61.30 -3.35
CA PRO A 524 -11.94 61.29 -3.14
C PRO A 524 -11.39 62.69 -2.81
N THR A 525 -10.70 62.80 -1.68
CA THR A 525 -9.89 63.97 -1.32
C THR A 525 -8.68 64.11 -2.26
N PRO A 526 -8.26 65.33 -2.67
CA PRO A 526 -7.26 65.50 -3.72
C PRO A 526 -5.86 64.97 -3.39
N ALA A 527 -5.12 64.60 -4.44
CA ALA A 527 -3.73 64.14 -4.35
C ALA A 527 -2.76 65.26 -3.90
N PRO A 528 -1.84 65.00 -2.96
CA PRO A 528 -0.70 65.87 -2.71
C PRO A 528 0.26 65.87 -3.92
N ALA A 529 0.75 67.05 -4.29
CA ALA A 529 1.70 67.20 -5.41
C ALA A 529 3.09 66.61 -5.06
N PRO A 530 3.86 66.09 -6.05
CA PRO A 530 5.22 65.61 -5.81
C PRO A 530 6.19 66.75 -5.50
N ALA A 531 6.95 66.61 -4.41
CA ALA A 531 8.14 67.44 -4.17
C ALA A 531 9.33 66.95 -5.05
N PRO A 532 10.33 67.80 -5.33
CA PRO A 532 11.35 67.51 -6.35
C PRO A 532 12.27 66.33 -6.00
N ALA A 533 12.64 65.56 -7.01
CA ALA A 533 13.60 64.46 -6.87
C ALA A 533 15.03 64.98 -6.64
N PRO A 534 15.81 64.39 -5.72
CA PRO A 534 17.25 64.65 -5.60
C PRO A 534 18.03 64.01 -6.76
N ALA A 535 19.12 64.68 -7.16
CA ALA A 535 20.03 64.27 -8.23
C ALA A 535 20.89 63.04 -7.85
N PRO A 536 21.53 62.33 -8.80
CA PRO A 536 22.07 60.99 -8.57
C PRO A 536 23.38 61.01 -7.77
N THR A 537 23.45 60.19 -6.73
CA THR A 537 24.68 59.92 -5.97
C THR A 537 25.31 58.58 -6.32
N SER A 538 26.63 58.49 -6.15
CA SER A 538 27.53 57.47 -6.72
C SER A 538 27.23 56.03 -6.30
N CYS A 539 27.58 55.07 -7.17
CA CYS A 539 27.64 53.65 -6.87
C CYS A 539 28.44 53.36 -5.58
N ALA A 540 27.95 52.41 -4.78
CA ALA A 540 28.56 52.02 -3.51
C ALA A 540 30.04 51.63 -3.68
N ALA A 541 30.89 52.06 -2.74
CA ALA A 541 32.30 51.72 -2.77
C ALA A 541 32.49 50.19 -2.57
N TRP A 542 33.42 49.61 -3.31
CA TRP A 542 33.88 48.24 -3.03
C TRP A 542 34.57 48.21 -1.67
N THR A 543 34.13 47.29 -0.84
CA THR A 543 34.66 46.99 0.49
C THR A 543 35.01 45.51 0.57
N GLU A 544 36.12 45.19 1.23
CA GLU A 544 36.52 43.83 1.53
C GLU A 544 35.58 43.18 2.57
N GLY A 545 35.44 41.85 2.55
CA GLY A 545 34.54 41.09 3.41
C GLY A 545 33.08 41.00 2.93
N ILE A 546 32.70 41.66 1.83
CA ILE A 546 31.33 41.72 1.31
C ILE A 546 31.12 40.72 0.16
N THR A 547 29.90 40.17 0.07
CA THR A 547 29.43 39.37 -1.08
C THR A 547 28.80 40.27 -2.14
N TYR A 548 29.25 40.13 -3.38
CA TYR A 548 28.74 40.83 -4.55
C TYR A 548 28.02 39.86 -5.45
N ASN A 549 26.81 40.21 -5.89
CA ASN A 549 26.02 39.40 -6.81
C ASN A 549 26.43 39.65 -8.26
N VAL A 550 26.31 38.63 -9.13
CA VAL A 550 26.53 38.80 -10.57
C VAL A 550 25.72 39.97 -11.11
N GLY A 551 26.41 40.87 -11.82
CA GLY A 551 25.84 42.09 -12.39
C GLY A 551 25.80 43.31 -11.48
N GLN A 552 26.11 43.18 -10.19
CA GLN A 552 26.20 44.32 -9.25
C GLN A 552 27.35 45.26 -9.62
N VAL A 553 27.12 46.58 -9.54
CA VAL A 553 28.11 47.62 -9.86
C VAL A 553 28.60 48.32 -8.59
N VAL A 554 29.91 48.53 -8.50
CA VAL A 554 30.60 49.17 -7.36
C VAL A 554 31.63 50.19 -7.84
N SER A 555 32.02 51.13 -6.96
CA SER A 555 33.12 52.07 -7.18
C SER A 555 34.38 51.60 -6.47
N TYR A 556 35.53 51.52 -7.15
CA TYR A 556 36.83 51.26 -6.54
C TYR A 556 37.87 52.21 -7.14
N GLN A 557 38.60 52.93 -6.28
CA GLN A 557 39.59 53.95 -6.68
C GLN A 557 39.05 54.95 -7.73
N GLY A 558 37.78 55.35 -7.61
CA GLY A 558 37.13 56.31 -8.50
C GLY A 558 36.65 55.73 -9.86
N LYS A 559 36.84 54.43 -10.12
CA LYS A 559 36.35 53.74 -11.31
C LYS A 559 35.19 52.80 -10.96
N GLN A 560 34.27 52.57 -11.90
CA GLN A 560 33.15 51.65 -11.72
C GLN A 560 33.46 50.27 -12.27
N TYR A 561 33.03 49.23 -11.55
CA TYR A 561 33.24 47.82 -11.89
C TYR A 561 31.97 47.02 -11.67
N LYS A 562 31.68 46.07 -12.58
CA LYS A 562 30.55 45.15 -12.54
C LYS A 562 31.05 43.75 -12.20
N ALA A 563 30.41 43.08 -11.24
CA ALA A 563 30.72 41.70 -10.90
C ALA A 563 30.30 40.73 -12.02
N LEU A 564 31.22 39.87 -12.45
CA LEU A 564 31.01 38.86 -13.51
C LEU A 564 30.38 37.56 -12.98
N VAL A 565 30.63 37.25 -11.70
CA VAL A 565 30.08 36.11 -10.97
C VAL A 565 29.74 36.54 -9.54
N THR A 566 28.78 35.87 -8.92
CA THR A 566 28.50 36.08 -7.48
C THR A 566 29.67 35.55 -6.65
N HIS A 567 30.29 36.40 -5.82
CA HIS A 567 31.46 36.04 -5.03
C HIS A 567 31.59 36.86 -3.74
N THR A 568 32.26 36.32 -2.73
CA THR A 568 32.64 37.06 -1.50
C THR A 568 34.08 37.53 -1.62
N ALA A 569 34.33 38.83 -1.46
CA ALA A 569 35.68 39.38 -1.46
C ALA A 569 36.35 39.17 -0.09
N PHE A 570 36.74 37.93 0.24
CA PHE A 570 37.28 37.57 1.56
C PHE A 570 38.48 38.42 1.99
N ALA A 571 38.53 38.78 3.28
CA ALA A 571 39.61 39.59 3.86
C ALA A 571 40.99 38.96 3.67
N GLY A 572 41.93 39.71 3.10
CA GLY A 572 43.28 39.25 2.79
C GLY A 572 43.42 38.49 1.47
N ALA A 573 42.32 38.19 0.76
CA ALA A 573 42.38 37.53 -0.55
C ALA A 573 42.77 38.48 -1.69
N ASN A 574 42.77 39.80 -1.44
CA ASN A 574 43.05 40.86 -2.42
C ASN A 574 42.15 40.80 -3.69
N TRP A 575 40.91 40.33 -3.55
CA TRP A 575 39.92 40.23 -4.64
C TRP A 575 39.27 41.58 -4.99
N ASN A 576 40.10 42.63 -5.08
CA ASN A 576 39.65 43.96 -5.41
C ASN A 576 39.41 44.12 -6.93
N PRO A 577 38.52 45.03 -7.37
CA PRO A 577 38.12 45.12 -8.77
C PRO A 577 39.22 45.50 -9.77
N ALA A 578 40.34 46.08 -9.29
CA ALA A 578 41.49 46.37 -10.13
C ALA A 578 42.46 45.17 -10.26
N ALA A 579 42.46 44.23 -9.31
CA ALA A 579 43.39 43.10 -9.26
C ALA A 579 42.78 41.77 -9.76
N THR A 580 41.45 41.60 -9.77
CA THR A 580 40.78 40.34 -10.15
C THR A 580 39.84 40.47 -11.36
N PRO A 581 40.38 40.57 -12.60
CA PRO A 581 39.58 40.71 -13.83
C PRO A 581 38.73 39.47 -14.17
N THR A 582 38.93 38.35 -13.48
CA THR A 582 38.07 37.15 -13.56
C THR A 582 36.77 37.29 -12.76
N LEU A 583 36.73 38.20 -11.78
CA LEU A 583 35.57 38.47 -10.92
C LEU A 583 34.88 39.79 -11.29
N TRP A 584 35.60 40.73 -11.90
CA TRP A 584 35.18 42.10 -12.15
C TRP A 584 35.49 42.56 -13.56
N THR A 585 34.59 43.35 -14.17
CA THR A 585 34.86 44.06 -15.42
C THR A 585 34.61 45.57 -15.25
N PRO A 586 35.46 46.47 -15.80
CA PRO A 586 35.19 47.91 -15.80
C PRO A 586 33.85 48.23 -16.48
N THR A 587 33.14 49.24 -15.99
CA THR A 587 31.85 49.63 -16.57
C THR A 587 31.59 51.14 -16.48
N SER A 588 30.58 51.60 -17.22
CA SER A 588 30.09 52.98 -17.25
C SER A 588 28.61 53.12 -16.83
N SER A 589 27.96 52.04 -16.41
CA SER A 589 26.53 52.01 -16.07
C SER A 589 26.27 52.40 -14.60
N SER A 590 25.42 53.40 -14.38
CA SER A 590 25.07 53.95 -13.06
C SER A 590 24.13 53.06 -12.22
N CYS A 591 24.17 53.25 -10.90
CA CYS A 591 23.44 52.46 -9.92
C CYS A 591 22.02 53.01 -9.64
N GLY A 592 21.06 52.10 -9.41
CA GLY A 592 19.67 52.42 -8.99
C GLY A 592 19.50 52.57 -7.47
N PRO A 593 18.33 53.07 -7.00
CA PRO A 593 18.14 53.53 -5.61
C PRO A 593 18.01 52.40 -4.56
N SER A 594 18.43 52.71 -3.33
CA SER A 594 18.44 51.80 -2.16
C SER A 594 17.34 52.14 -1.13
N PRO A 595 16.81 51.16 -0.36
CA PRO A 595 15.93 51.40 0.79
C PRO A 595 16.67 52.04 1.99
N ALA A 596 15.91 52.67 2.91
CA ALA A 596 16.43 53.48 4.02
C ALA A 596 16.60 52.71 5.36
N PRO A 597 17.60 53.07 6.20
CA PRO A 597 17.84 52.45 7.51
C PRO A 597 17.20 53.19 8.71
N ALA A 598 17.08 52.48 9.84
CA ALA A 598 16.55 52.98 11.12
C ALA A 598 17.65 53.64 12.02
N PRO A 599 17.28 54.49 13.01
CA PRO A 599 18.24 55.35 13.74
C PRO A 599 19.02 54.66 14.87
N ALA A 600 20.17 55.24 15.24
CA ALA A 600 21.12 54.75 16.25
C ALA A 600 21.20 55.67 17.51
N PRO A 601 21.66 55.15 18.68
CA PRO A 601 21.68 55.87 19.96
C PRO A 601 22.96 56.69 20.25
N SER A 602 22.90 57.51 21.32
CA SER A 602 23.95 58.44 21.80
C SER A 602 24.82 57.85 22.96
N PRO A 603 25.97 58.47 23.34
CA PRO A 603 27.07 57.79 24.04
C PRO A 603 27.03 57.80 25.59
N ALA A 604 27.96 57.05 26.20
CA ALA A 604 27.97 56.65 27.61
C ALA A 604 28.85 57.53 28.56
N PRO A 605 28.52 57.58 29.88
CA PRO A 605 29.42 58.03 30.96
C PRO A 605 30.21 56.89 31.65
N ALA A 606 31.09 57.28 32.58
CA ALA A 606 32.18 56.51 33.22
C ALA A 606 31.74 55.40 34.23
N PRO A 607 32.64 54.50 34.69
CA PRO A 607 32.28 53.18 35.22
C PRO A 607 31.94 53.12 36.72
N ALA A 608 31.05 52.18 37.05
CA ALA A 608 30.67 51.75 38.40
C ALA A 608 30.52 50.20 38.41
N PRO A 609 30.40 49.52 39.57
CA PRO A 609 30.93 48.15 39.76
C PRO A 609 30.17 47.01 39.06
N SER A 610 30.90 45.90 38.89
CA SER A 610 30.54 44.69 38.13
C SER A 610 29.18 44.06 38.47
N PRO A 611 28.24 43.96 37.51
CA PRO A 611 27.04 43.13 37.59
C PRO A 611 27.29 41.70 37.06
N ALA A 612 26.36 40.79 37.37
CA ALA A 612 26.41 39.36 37.03
C ALA A 612 26.40 39.06 35.50
N PRO A 613 26.80 37.85 35.06
CA PRO A 613 26.96 37.51 33.64
C PRO A 613 25.67 37.68 32.82
N ALA A 614 25.78 38.32 31.66
CA ALA A 614 24.69 38.48 30.70
C ALA A 614 24.37 37.14 29.98
N PRO A 615 23.11 36.89 29.59
CA PRO A 615 22.71 35.69 28.86
C PRO A 615 23.35 35.61 27.47
N ALA A 616 23.57 34.38 27.00
CA ALA A 616 24.22 34.08 25.71
C ALA A 616 23.48 34.69 24.50
N PRO A 617 24.21 35.08 23.44
CA PRO A 617 23.60 35.68 22.25
C PRO A 617 22.67 34.71 21.52
N SER A 618 21.57 35.24 20.98
CA SER A 618 20.58 34.48 20.22
C SER A 618 21.19 33.94 18.90
N PRO A 619 20.93 32.68 18.51
CA PRO A 619 21.50 32.10 17.29
C PRO A 619 21.00 32.80 16.03
N ALA A 620 21.88 32.88 15.02
CA ALA A 620 21.59 33.51 13.74
C ALA A 620 20.47 32.78 12.96
N PRO A 621 19.70 33.48 12.09
CA PRO A 621 18.66 32.87 11.27
C PRO A 621 19.21 31.73 10.40
N ALA A 622 18.49 30.61 10.35
CA ALA A 622 18.87 29.47 9.53
C ALA A 622 18.83 29.81 8.02
N PRO A 623 19.73 29.23 7.20
CA PRO A 623 19.64 29.33 5.74
C PRO A 623 18.28 28.83 5.23
N ALA A 624 17.72 29.52 4.23
CA ALA A 624 16.46 29.10 3.60
C ALA A 624 16.62 27.71 2.94
N PRO A 625 15.64 26.79 3.07
CA PRO A 625 15.70 25.47 2.44
C PRO A 625 15.82 25.51 0.92
N ALA A 626 16.46 24.49 0.36
CA ALA A 626 16.50 24.22 -1.08
C ALA A 626 15.08 24.00 -1.65
N PRO A 627 14.81 24.36 -2.92
CA PRO A 627 13.45 24.54 -3.42
C PRO A 627 12.58 23.28 -3.31
N ALA A 628 11.34 23.52 -2.88
CA ALA A 628 10.23 22.58 -2.83
C ALA A 628 9.78 22.14 -4.25
N PRO A 629 8.89 21.13 -4.39
CA PRO A 629 8.11 20.93 -5.61
C PRO A 629 7.44 22.24 -6.06
N ASN A 630 7.21 22.37 -7.37
CA ASN A 630 6.71 23.59 -7.97
C ASN A 630 5.36 24.03 -7.37
N GLY A 631 5.34 25.21 -6.75
CA GLY A 631 4.14 25.92 -6.31
C GLY A 631 3.70 25.65 -4.86
N THR A 632 2.89 26.57 -4.35
CA THR A 632 2.33 26.52 -3.00
C THR A 632 1.19 25.52 -2.89
N LEU A 633 1.19 24.72 -1.84
CA LEU A 633 0.08 23.87 -1.44
C LEU A 633 -1.14 24.74 -1.10
N THR A 634 -2.21 24.57 -1.89
CA THR A 634 -3.38 25.47 -1.92
C THR A 634 -4.71 24.75 -1.73
N LEU A 635 -4.68 23.43 -1.58
CA LEU A 635 -5.85 22.59 -1.32
C LEU A 635 -6.47 22.89 0.05
N PRO A 636 -7.77 23.25 0.16
CA PRO A 636 -8.44 23.49 1.45
C PRO A 636 -8.39 22.29 2.41
N GLU A 637 -8.38 21.07 1.87
CA GLU A 637 -8.26 19.83 2.63
C GLU A 637 -6.86 19.58 3.22
N ALA A 638 -5.83 20.28 2.75
CA ALA A 638 -4.46 20.13 3.22
C ALA A 638 -4.21 20.95 4.50
N LEU A 639 -4.89 20.56 5.58
CA LEU A 639 -4.85 21.23 6.88
C LEU A 639 -3.43 21.29 7.47
N LYS A 640 -3.22 22.27 8.38
CA LYS A 640 -1.94 22.51 9.06
C LYS A 640 -1.95 22.09 10.52
N ALA A 641 -0.82 21.59 11.01
CA ALA A 641 -0.63 21.23 12.42
C ALA A 641 -0.38 22.46 13.32
N VAL A 642 -0.78 22.37 14.59
CA VAL A 642 -0.61 23.44 15.59
C VAL A 642 0.60 23.17 16.47
N GLN A 643 1.75 23.72 16.10
CA GLN A 643 3.02 23.56 16.83
C GLN A 643 3.10 24.32 18.17
N THR A 644 2.11 25.16 18.50
CA THR A 644 2.08 25.93 19.76
C THR A 644 1.38 25.21 20.92
N LYS A 645 0.91 23.97 20.70
CA LYS A 645 0.22 23.14 21.69
C LYS A 645 1.10 21.94 22.08
N ARG A 646 0.50 20.95 22.75
CA ARG A 646 1.17 19.68 23.09
C ARG A 646 1.63 18.96 21.83
N VAL A 647 2.61 18.09 21.99
CA VAL A 647 3.06 17.24 20.89
C VAL A 647 2.14 16.03 20.74
N TYR A 648 1.83 15.70 19.48
CA TYR A 648 1.39 14.38 19.09
C TYR A 648 2.34 13.84 18.01
N VAL A 649 2.95 12.69 18.29
CA VAL A 649 3.91 12.00 17.41
C VAL A 649 3.26 10.79 16.75
N GLY A 650 3.51 10.59 15.47
CA GLY A 650 3.08 9.40 14.74
C GLY A 650 4.25 8.68 14.06
N TYR A 651 4.43 7.39 14.34
CA TYR A 651 5.43 6.57 13.64
C TYR A 651 4.86 6.05 12.31
N TYR A 652 5.53 6.40 11.21
CA TYR A 652 5.18 6.05 9.83
C TYR A 652 6.19 5.04 9.25
N PRO A 653 5.78 3.80 8.96
CA PRO A 653 6.65 2.76 8.42
C PRO A 653 6.95 3.00 6.93
N THR A 654 8.24 3.16 6.61
CA THR A 654 8.74 3.48 5.25
C THR A 654 8.32 2.45 4.20
N TRP A 655 8.30 1.16 4.55
CA TRP A 655 7.90 0.05 3.68
C TRP A 655 6.41 0.01 3.30
N SER A 656 5.58 0.89 3.88
CA SER A 656 4.12 0.90 3.65
C SER A 656 3.61 2.13 2.88
N ASP A 657 4.51 3.01 2.41
CA ASP A 657 4.11 4.08 1.49
C ASP A 657 3.82 3.51 0.10
N ASN A 658 2.87 4.13 -0.61
CA ASN A 658 2.59 3.76 -2.00
C ASN A 658 3.66 4.30 -2.94
N TRP A 659 3.92 3.60 -4.04
CA TRP A 659 4.78 4.16 -5.09
C TRP A 659 4.14 5.41 -5.70
N PHE A 660 4.94 6.46 -5.90
CA PHE A 660 4.60 7.63 -6.68
C PHE A 660 5.87 8.26 -7.29
N ASP A 661 5.69 8.95 -8.42
CA ASP A 661 6.70 9.80 -9.06
C ASP A 661 6.29 11.27 -8.88
N ALA A 662 7.18 12.13 -8.41
CA ALA A 662 6.97 13.57 -8.22
C ALA A 662 7.47 14.43 -9.41
N THR A 663 8.08 13.82 -10.43
CA THR A 663 8.65 14.51 -11.59
C THR A 663 7.61 15.34 -12.31
N GLY A 664 7.82 16.66 -12.37
CA GLY A 664 6.91 17.61 -13.03
C GLY A 664 5.59 17.90 -12.29
N LYS A 665 5.39 17.37 -11.08
CA LYS A 665 4.16 17.55 -10.30
C LYS A 665 4.19 18.80 -9.42
N THR A 666 3.00 19.35 -9.14
CA THR A 666 2.83 20.43 -8.15
C THR A 666 2.73 19.87 -6.72
N ALA A 667 2.88 20.73 -5.71
CA ALA A 667 2.64 20.34 -4.31
C ALA A 667 1.22 19.75 -4.08
N ASN A 668 0.21 20.25 -4.81
CA ASN A 668 -1.16 19.72 -4.77
C ASN A 668 -1.25 18.29 -5.34
N ASP A 669 -0.48 17.98 -6.38
CA ASP A 669 -0.47 16.66 -7.01
C ASP A 669 0.32 15.64 -6.17
N VAL A 670 1.42 16.07 -5.53
CA VAL A 670 2.19 15.25 -4.58
C VAL A 670 1.32 14.93 -3.35
N TYR A 671 0.62 15.91 -2.79
CA TYR A 671 -0.36 15.69 -1.71
C TYR A 671 -1.43 14.67 -2.10
N LYS A 672 -1.92 14.70 -3.35
CA LYS A 672 -2.91 13.72 -3.84
C LYS A 672 -2.31 12.33 -4.06
N ALA A 673 -1.05 12.23 -4.47
CA ALA A 673 -0.41 10.99 -4.90
C ALA A 673 0.29 10.17 -3.80
N SER A 674 0.85 10.81 -2.76
CA SER A 674 1.58 10.12 -1.68
C SER A 674 0.70 9.90 -0.44
N LYS A 675 0.69 8.69 0.13
CA LYS A 675 0.10 8.43 1.45
C LYS A 675 0.89 9.17 2.53
N PHE A 676 2.22 9.17 2.46
CA PHE A 676 3.07 9.88 3.41
C PHE A 676 2.78 11.40 3.45
N ALA A 677 2.57 12.06 2.29
CA ALA A 677 2.22 13.48 2.22
C ALA A 677 0.85 13.82 2.87
N LYS A 678 -0.02 12.83 3.07
CA LYS A 678 -1.38 12.96 3.64
C LYS A 678 -1.47 12.70 5.15
N VAL A 679 -0.36 12.44 5.86
CA VAL A 679 -0.41 12.18 7.32
C VAL A 679 -1.22 13.28 8.04
N PRO A 680 -2.28 12.95 8.81
CA PRO A 680 -3.22 13.91 9.36
C PRO A 680 -2.56 15.07 10.11
N ALA A 681 -3.06 16.28 9.91
CA ALA A 681 -2.54 17.50 10.53
C ALA A 681 -2.63 17.50 12.07
N THR A 682 -3.37 16.56 12.65
CA THR A 682 -3.38 16.23 14.07
C THR A 682 -2.01 15.80 14.57
N TYR A 683 -1.23 15.06 13.77
CA TYR A 683 0.15 14.69 14.08
C TYR A 683 1.07 15.90 13.87
N THR A 684 1.55 16.45 14.98
CA THR A 684 2.53 17.56 14.96
C THR A 684 3.92 17.11 14.48
N HIS A 685 4.28 15.85 14.76
CA HIS A 685 5.56 15.25 14.41
C HIS A 685 5.32 13.87 13.78
N VAL A 686 6.04 13.56 12.70
CA VAL A 686 5.96 12.31 11.97
C VAL A 686 7.35 11.66 11.99
N MET A 687 7.46 10.48 12.59
CA MET A 687 8.69 9.70 12.64
C MET A 687 8.74 8.77 11.43
N VAL A 688 9.85 8.79 10.71
CA VAL A 688 10.08 7.97 9.51
C VAL A 688 10.91 6.77 9.92
N SER A 689 10.27 5.59 9.94
CA SER A 689 10.86 4.35 10.45
C SER A 689 11.19 3.37 9.30
N PHE A 690 12.42 2.92 9.10
CA PHE A 690 13.64 3.12 9.89
C PHE A 690 14.87 3.38 9.00
N ALA A 691 15.94 3.86 9.62
CA ALA A 691 17.29 3.92 9.06
C ALA A 691 18.25 3.01 9.86
N ASP A 692 19.23 2.42 9.17
CA ASP A 692 20.27 1.57 9.76
C ASP A 692 21.27 2.45 10.55
N PRO A 693 21.66 2.12 11.80
CA PRO A 693 22.67 2.87 12.54
C PRO A 693 24.06 2.77 11.90
N ASN A 694 24.37 1.73 11.11
CA ASN A 694 25.56 1.67 10.25
C ASN A 694 25.34 2.45 8.93
N PHE A 695 24.85 3.68 9.08
CA PHE A 695 24.29 4.50 8.02
C PHE A 695 25.30 4.98 6.96
N SER A 696 24.89 4.98 5.70
CA SER A 696 25.62 5.63 4.61
C SER A 696 24.67 6.38 3.67
N TRP A 697 25.11 7.53 3.13
CA TRP A 697 24.29 8.36 2.25
C TRP A 697 25.10 8.99 1.11
N ALA A 698 24.98 8.38 -0.08
CA ALA A 698 25.64 8.85 -1.29
C ALA A 698 25.20 10.27 -1.70
N GLY A 699 23.97 10.66 -1.37
CA GLY A 699 23.42 12.00 -1.58
C GLY A 699 22.21 11.99 -2.51
N ILE A 700 21.29 12.94 -2.35
CA ILE A 700 20.00 12.97 -3.06
C ILE A 700 20.12 12.94 -4.58
N ASN A 701 21.27 13.37 -5.13
CA ASN A 701 21.54 13.32 -6.56
C ASN A 701 21.69 11.90 -7.13
N THR A 702 22.09 10.90 -6.34
CA THR A 702 22.07 9.48 -6.77
C THR A 702 20.67 8.89 -6.80
N ASN A 703 19.71 9.54 -6.13
CA ASN A 703 18.31 9.17 -6.05
C ASN A 703 18.07 7.69 -5.64
N SER A 704 18.88 7.18 -4.71
CA SER A 704 18.79 5.82 -4.18
C SER A 704 18.97 5.80 -2.66
N PHE A 705 18.11 5.06 -1.96
CA PHE A 705 18.23 4.79 -0.51
C PHE A 705 19.25 3.69 -0.17
N SER A 706 20.04 3.22 -1.14
CA SER A 706 21.07 2.20 -0.90
C SER A 706 22.00 2.57 0.27
N GLY A 707 22.15 1.64 1.22
CA GLY A 707 23.00 1.82 2.40
C GLY A 707 22.42 2.71 3.52
N THR A 708 21.14 3.10 3.44
CA THR A 708 20.46 3.91 4.49
C THR A 708 19.58 3.10 5.45
N GLY A 709 19.12 1.91 5.06
CA GLY A 709 18.04 1.17 5.73
C GLY A 709 16.62 1.66 5.42
N ILE A 710 16.46 2.82 4.76
CA ILE A 710 15.15 3.38 4.42
C ILE A 710 14.53 2.58 3.26
N THR A 711 13.29 2.11 3.45
CA THR A 711 12.62 1.16 2.51
C THR A 711 11.39 1.75 1.82
N PHE A 712 11.35 3.08 1.62
CA PHE A 712 10.31 3.72 0.80
C PHE A 712 10.27 3.15 -0.62
N SER A 713 9.05 2.95 -1.14
CA SER A 713 8.81 2.47 -2.51
C SER A 713 9.07 3.55 -3.58
N ALA A 714 8.87 4.82 -3.24
CA ALA A 714 9.22 5.98 -4.06
C ALA A 714 10.68 6.42 -3.87
N SER A 715 11.25 7.17 -4.82
CA SER A 715 12.67 7.55 -4.76
C SER A 715 12.94 8.69 -3.75
N PRO A 716 14.19 8.91 -3.31
CA PRO A 716 14.51 9.99 -2.37
C PRO A 716 14.03 11.39 -2.81
N LYS A 717 14.05 11.71 -4.10
CA LYS A 717 13.52 12.98 -4.61
C LYS A 717 11.99 13.07 -4.49
N ASP A 718 11.29 11.95 -4.69
CA ASP A 718 9.83 11.88 -4.52
C ASP A 718 9.45 12.02 -3.05
N ILE A 719 10.15 11.31 -2.17
CA ILE A 719 9.98 11.39 -0.72
C ILE A 719 10.32 12.78 -0.19
N LYS A 720 11.38 13.44 -0.69
CA LYS A 720 11.64 14.85 -0.36
C LYS A 720 10.45 15.73 -0.72
N ALA A 721 9.86 15.56 -1.91
CA ALA A 721 8.68 16.35 -2.30
C ALA A 721 7.47 16.11 -1.36
N ALA A 722 7.31 14.91 -0.81
CA ALA A 722 6.32 14.62 0.23
C ALA A 722 6.66 15.28 1.59
N ILE A 723 7.94 15.29 2.00
CA ILE A 723 8.42 16.03 3.18
C ILE A 723 8.14 17.54 3.03
N ASP A 724 8.42 18.11 1.86
CA ASP A 724 8.17 19.53 1.55
C ASP A 724 6.66 19.87 1.63
N VAL A 725 5.76 18.92 1.33
CA VAL A 725 4.30 19.06 1.53
C VAL A 725 3.93 19.02 3.01
N LEU A 726 4.50 18.10 3.80
CA LEU A 726 4.30 18.03 5.26
C LEU A 726 4.80 19.31 5.95
N HIS A 727 5.92 19.89 5.50
CA HIS A 727 6.43 21.17 5.96
C HIS A 727 5.49 22.34 5.66
N GLN A 728 4.90 22.40 4.45
CA GLN A 728 3.88 23.40 4.13
C GLN A 728 2.62 23.26 5.01
N ARG A 729 2.34 22.04 5.50
CA ARG A 729 1.33 21.70 6.50
C ARG A 729 1.80 21.88 7.96
N ASN A 730 2.96 22.51 8.19
CA ASN A 730 3.51 22.82 9.52
C ASN A 730 3.77 21.57 10.40
N GLN A 731 3.96 20.40 9.78
CA GLN A 731 4.32 19.15 10.44
C GLN A 731 5.84 19.00 10.44
N LYS A 732 6.38 18.43 11.52
CA LYS A 732 7.81 18.12 11.67
C LYS A 732 8.07 16.69 11.24
N VAL A 733 9.12 16.45 10.46
CA VAL A 733 9.46 15.10 9.95
C VAL A 733 10.84 14.69 10.46
N ILE A 734 10.91 13.60 11.20
CA ILE A 734 12.11 13.16 11.91
C ILE A 734 12.47 11.74 11.46
N LEU A 735 13.75 11.46 11.25
CA LEU A 735 14.21 10.13 10.81
C LEU A 735 14.59 9.26 12.01
N ALA A 736 13.91 8.12 12.18
CA ALA A 736 14.23 7.17 13.24
C ALA A 736 15.35 6.22 12.83
N VAL A 737 16.42 6.20 13.62
CA VAL A 737 17.62 5.37 13.41
C VAL A 737 17.56 4.20 14.39
N GLY A 738 17.49 2.97 13.87
CA GLY A 738 17.39 1.74 14.68
C GLY A 738 16.09 0.96 14.53
N GLY A 739 15.51 0.58 15.68
CA GLY A 739 14.45 -0.42 15.82
C GLY A 739 14.96 -1.87 15.75
N ALA A 740 14.12 -2.83 16.11
CA ALA A 740 14.44 -4.26 16.23
C ALA A 740 15.14 -4.88 15.01
N THR A 741 14.88 -4.35 13.81
CA THR A 741 15.51 -4.81 12.56
C THR A 741 16.97 -4.38 12.42
N TYR A 742 17.36 -3.25 13.04
CA TYR A 742 18.65 -2.59 12.81
C TYR A 742 19.45 -2.45 14.12
N ASN A 743 20.06 -3.56 14.54
CA ASN A 743 20.76 -3.68 15.83
C ASN A 743 22.29 -3.48 15.78
N ASN A 744 22.89 -3.19 14.62
CA ASN A 744 24.34 -3.01 14.48
C ASN A 744 24.84 -1.61 14.90
N TRP A 745 24.71 -1.30 16.19
CA TRP A 745 25.04 0.01 16.76
C TRP A 745 26.53 0.28 16.98
N GLY A 746 27.39 -0.74 16.89
CA GLY A 746 28.83 -0.63 17.19
C GLY A 746 29.56 0.48 16.40
N PRO A 747 29.42 0.54 15.07
CA PRO A 747 30.08 1.57 14.25
C PRO A 747 29.68 3.00 14.61
N LEU A 748 28.38 3.26 14.83
CA LEU A 748 27.87 4.58 15.20
C LEU A 748 28.32 5.01 16.60
N ALA A 749 28.26 4.09 17.56
CA ALA A 749 28.72 4.35 18.93
C ALA A 749 30.22 4.64 18.99
N ALA A 750 31.04 3.96 18.19
CA ALA A 750 32.48 4.25 18.09
C ALA A 750 32.74 5.69 17.58
N GLN A 751 31.98 6.14 16.57
CA GLN A 751 32.07 7.52 16.08
C GLN A 751 31.54 8.54 17.10
N GLY A 752 30.53 8.17 17.89
CA GLY A 752 30.01 8.97 19.00
C GLY A 752 31.03 9.17 20.13
N ALA A 753 31.80 8.12 20.45
CA ALA A 753 32.91 8.20 21.40
C ALA A 753 34.07 9.08 20.86
N ALA A 754 34.34 9.01 19.55
CA ALA A 754 35.33 9.85 18.87
C ALA A 754 34.84 11.29 18.57
N GLY A 755 33.56 11.59 18.78
CA GLY A 755 32.93 12.88 18.47
C GLY A 755 32.84 13.24 16.97
N SER A 756 33.18 12.32 16.06
CA SER A 756 33.19 12.54 14.62
C SER A 756 33.24 11.21 13.83
N GLY A 757 32.82 11.25 12.55
CA GLY A 757 33.01 10.15 11.62
C GLY A 757 32.07 10.18 10.40
N SER A 758 32.23 9.19 9.51
CA SER A 758 31.50 9.10 8.24
C SER A 758 29.98 8.91 8.38
N ILE A 759 29.54 8.15 9.39
CA ILE A 759 28.13 7.85 9.65
C ILE A 759 27.45 9.10 10.21
N ILE A 760 28.10 9.77 11.18
CA ILE A 760 27.66 11.08 11.72
C ILE A 760 27.50 12.11 10.58
N ASN A 761 28.49 12.20 9.68
CA ASN A 761 28.44 13.12 8.54
C ASN A 761 27.34 12.74 7.52
N ALA A 762 27.11 11.45 7.27
CA ALA A 762 26.05 10.97 6.39
C ALA A 762 24.65 11.27 6.96
N LEU A 763 24.45 11.08 8.27
CA LEU A 763 23.22 11.42 8.98
C LEU A 763 22.97 12.93 9.04
N ALA A 764 24.02 13.75 9.19
CA ALA A 764 23.91 15.21 9.07
C ALA A 764 23.49 15.63 7.63
N LYS A 765 24.09 15.00 6.61
CA LYS A 765 23.82 15.28 5.19
C LYS A 765 22.42 14.88 4.75
N ILE A 766 21.88 13.72 5.18
CA ILE A 766 20.51 13.36 4.78
C ILE A 766 19.47 14.31 5.39
N GLN A 767 19.68 14.78 6.62
CA GLN A 767 18.79 15.78 7.25
C GLN A 767 18.73 17.11 6.47
N THR A 768 19.83 17.54 5.86
CA THR A 768 19.86 18.78 5.07
C THR A 768 19.35 18.60 3.65
N GLU A 769 19.64 17.48 2.99
CA GLU A 769 19.20 17.21 1.61
C GLU A 769 17.73 16.78 1.50
N MET A 770 17.25 15.93 2.43
CA MET A 770 15.84 15.46 2.46
C MET A 770 14.91 16.40 3.21
N GLY A 771 15.45 17.31 4.03
CA GLY A 771 14.64 18.22 4.86
C GLY A 771 14.14 17.63 6.18
N PHE A 772 14.75 16.56 6.73
CA PHE A 772 14.37 16.10 8.06
C PHE A 772 14.66 17.16 9.14
N ASP A 773 13.70 17.36 10.03
CA ASP A 773 13.73 18.28 11.18
C ASP A 773 14.52 17.73 12.38
N GLY A 774 15.01 16.50 12.31
CA GLY A 774 15.75 15.86 13.38
C GLY A 774 16.01 14.37 13.16
N LEU A 775 16.60 13.75 14.17
CA LEU A 775 16.80 12.29 14.27
C LEU A 775 16.10 11.76 15.53
N ASP A 776 15.58 10.54 15.46
CA ASP A 776 15.08 9.79 16.61
C ASP A 776 16.03 8.62 16.91
N VAL A 777 16.39 8.46 18.19
CA VAL A 777 17.23 7.37 18.68
C VAL A 777 16.33 6.18 19.02
N ASP A 778 16.25 5.17 18.16
CA ASP A 778 15.45 3.96 18.39
C ASP A 778 16.35 2.76 18.75
N TYR A 779 16.99 2.86 19.92
CA TYR A 779 18.02 1.91 20.34
C TYR A 779 17.42 0.67 21.01
N GLU A 780 17.38 -0.44 20.27
CA GLU A 780 16.88 -1.74 20.74
C GLU A 780 17.96 -2.84 20.83
N ALA A 781 19.23 -2.46 21.01
CA ALA A 781 20.32 -3.41 21.25
C ALA A 781 20.56 -3.68 22.76
N ASP A 782 20.97 -4.91 23.09
CA ASP A 782 21.07 -5.37 24.49
C ASP A 782 22.15 -4.68 25.34
N GLY A 783 21.78 -4.34 26.58
CA GLY A 783 22.64 -4.21 27.77
C GLY A 783 23.74 -3.13 27.84
N ASP A 784 24.25 -2.67 26.71
CA ASP A 784 25.46 -1.84 26.63
C ASP A 784 25.15 -0.34 26.79
N VAL A 785 25.11 0.11 28.06
CA VAL A 785 24.88 1.51 28.46
C VAL A 785 25.89 2.48 27.83
N ASP A 786 27.13 2.05 27.58
CA ASP A 786 28.19 2.92 27.06
C ASP A 786 28.04 3.09 25.55
N ARG A 787 27.70 2.00 24.84
CA ARG A 787 27.30 2.06 23.43
C ARG A 787 26.05 2.92 23.24
N TYR A 788 25.03 2.75 24.08
CA TYR A 788 23.81 3.56 24.00
C TYR A 788 24.10 5.06 24.24
N ALA A 789 24.82 5.39 25.31
CA ALA A 789 25.22 6.78 25.59
C ALA A 789 26.07 7.39 24.47
N ASN A 790 26.95 6.61 23.85
CA ASN A 790 27.75 7.07 22.71
C ASN A 790 26.94 7.18 21.41
N SER A 791 25.96 6.32 21.17
CA SER A 791 24.99 6.47 20.07
C SER A 791 24.18 7.76 20.19
N ILE A 792 23.71 8.11 21.40
CA ILE A 792 23.03 9.39 21.66
C ILE A 792 23.97 10.57 21.34
N LYS A 793 25.25 10.52 21.75
CA LYS A 793 26.25 11.55 21.40
C LYS A 793 26.46 11.65 19.88
N ALA A 794 26.53 10.52 19.17
CA ALA A 794 26.71 10.49 17.73
C ALA A 794 25.54 11.14 16.99
N LEU A 795 24.31 10.82 17.39
CA LEU A 795 23.09 11.36 16.80
C LEU A 795 22.91 12.85 17.16
N ARG A 796 23.17 13.27 18.41
CA ARG A 796 23.23 14.69 18.79
C ARG A 796 24.22 15.45 17.91
N LYS A 797 25.42 14.91 17.71
CA LYS A 797 26.45 15.52 16.86
C LYS A 797 26.02 15.63 15.41
N ALA A 798 25.30 14.64 14.87
CA ALA A 798 24.75 14.69 13.52
C ALA A 798 23.66 15.77 13.38
N VAL A 799 22.78 15.92 14.38
CA VAL A 799 21.77 17.00 14.42
C VAL A 799 22.44 18.38 14.54
N ASP A 800 23.48 18.52 15.38
CA ASP A 800 24.25 19.78 15.52
C ASP A 800 24.94 20.18 14.22
N LEU A 801 25.52 19.21 13.50
CA LEU A 801 26.19 19.44 12.20
C LEU A 801 25.17 19.77 11.08
N ALA A 802 23.96 19.22 11.13
CA ALA A 802 22.89 19.60 10.22
C ALA A 802 22.33 21.01 10.52
N GLY A 803 22.42 21.47 11.77
CA GLY A 803 22.03 22.80 12.21
C GLY A 803 20.54 23.11 12.01
N GLY A 804 20.20 24.39 11.91
CA GLY A 804 18.84 24.84 11.54
C GLY A 804 17.76 24.66 12.61
N GLY A 805 18.13 24.50 13.88
CA GLY A 805 17.18 24.30 14.98
C GLY A 805 16.54 22.91 15.00
N ARG A 806 17.21 21.91 14.41
CA ARG A 806 16.78 20.51 14.40
C ARG A 806 16.84 19.87 15.79
N VAL A 807 15.96 18.90 16.00
CA VAL A 807 15.78 18.20 17.29
C VAL A 807 16.45 16.83 17.31
N LEU A 808 16.84 16.38 18.49
CA LEU A 808 17.14 14.98 18.77
C LEU A 808 16.03 14.40 19.65
N THR A 809 15.44 13.29 19.21
CA THR A 809 14.40 12.58 19.95
C THR A 809 14.83 11.15 20.34
N LEU A 810 14.12 10.52 21.25
CA LEU A 810 14.40 9.16 21.75
C LEU A 810 13.12 8.33 21.73
N ALA A 811 13.16 7.12 21.16
CA ALA A 811 12.20 6.06 21.48
C ALA A 811 12.66 5.38 22.77
N GLY A 812 12.02 5.71 23.89
CA GLY A 812 12.26 5.09 25.18
C GLY A 812 11.54 3.74 25.29
N TRP A 813 12.19 2.74 25.89
CA TRP A 813 11.71 1.37 25.97
C TRP A 813 10.27 1.17 26.47
N SER A 814 9.61 0.14 25.93
CA SER A 814 8.18 -0.12 26.06
C SER A 814 7.67 -0.32 27.49
N SER A 815 8.46 -0.92 28.38
CA SER A 815 8.05 -1.14 29.79
C SER A 815 8.28 0.06 30.71
N GLY A 816 9.05 1.07 30.29
CA GLY A 816 9.39 2.23 31.10
C GLY A 816 10.88 2.60 31.06
N ALA A 817 11.27 3.44 32.01
CA ALA A 817 12.67 3.67 32.38
C ALA A 817 12.83 3.13 33.80
N ASP A 818 12.66 1.82 33.89
CA ASP A 818 12.29 1.09 35.10
C ASP A 818 13.42 1.01 36.11
N CYS A 819 13.04 0.75 37.36
CA CYS A 819 13.98 0.37 38.40
C CYS A 819 14.35 -1.11 38.28
N THR A 820 15.61 -1.40 37.95
CA THR A 820 16.16 -2.76 37.83
C THR A 820 17.37 -2.92 38.76
N SER A 821 17.94 -4.13 38.84
CA SER A 821 19.17 -4.39 39.59
C SER A 821 20.32 -3.44 39.20
N GLY A 822 20.42 -3.08 37.91
CA GLY A 822 21.42 -2.16 37.38
C GLY A 822 21.19 -0.67 37.69
N THR A 823 20.02 -0.29 38.22
CA THR A 823 19.69 1.12 38.54
C THR A 823 19.45 1.35 40.04
N THR A 824 19.82 0.38 40.88
CA THR A 824 19.65 0.44 42.34
C THR A 824 20.40 1.59 43.03
N ALA A 825 21.37 2.20 42.36
CA ALA A 825 22.06 3.41 42.80
C ALA A 825 21.20 4.69 42.74
N ASP A 826 20.05 4.66 42.05
CA ASP A 826 19.10 5.76 42.00
C ASP A 826 18.19 5.77 43.24
N PRO A 827 18.16 6.84 44.05
CA PRO A 827 17.25 6.96 45.19
C PRO A 827 15.76 6.78 44.82
N ALA A 828 15.34 7.12 43.60
CA ALA A 828 13.97 6.92 43.12
C ALA A 828 13.58 5.44 42.99
N CYS A 829 14.58 4.55 42.95
CA CYS A 829 14.45 3.10 42.89
C CYS A 829 14.58 2.39 44.24
N ALA A 830 14.76 3.12 45.34
CA ALA A 830 14.75 2.53 46.68
C ALA A 830 13.44 1.76 46.93
N GLY A 831 13.55 0.46 47.22
CA GLY A 831 12.40 -0.41 47.47
C GLY A 831 11.55 -0.78 46.23
N LYS A 832 12.02 -0.48 45.01
CA LYS A 832 11.29 -0.78 43.76
C LYS A 832 12.13 -1.66 42.85
N MET A 833 11.51 -2.70 42.32
CA MET A 833 12.10 -3.61 41.33
C MET A 833 11.04 -3.94 40.30
N SER A 834 11.29 -3.62 39.03
CA SER A 834 10.35 -3.90 37.95
C SER A 834 10.29 -5.39 37.66
N TYR A 835 9.08 -5.88 37.39
CA TYR A 835 8.78 -7.19 36.85
C TYR A 835 9.64 -7.55 35.62
N TRP A 836 9.90 -6.55 34.77
CA TRP A 836 10.63 -6.73 33.51
C TRP A 836 12.14 -6.91 33.70
N GLY A 837 12.71 -6.33 34.76
CA GLY A 837 14.13 -6.40 35.06
C GLY A 837 15.04 -5.99 33.88
N GLY A 838 16.27 -6.51 33.89
CA GLY A 838 17.20 -6.44 32.75
C GLY A 838 17.29 -5.09 32.04
N ASN A 839 17.01 -5.11 30.73
CA ASN A 839 17.11 -3.95 29.83
C ASN A 839 16.01 -2.89 30.04
N ALA A 840 15.01 -3.11 30.90
CA ALA A 840 13.92 -2.15 31.12
C ALA A 840 14.36 -0.85 31.81
N GLY A 841 15.51 -0.88 32.50
CA GLY A 841 16.09 0.28 33.18
C GLY A 841 17.20 1.00 32.38
N ARG A 842 17.37 0.72 31.09
CA ARG A 842 18.58 1.15 30.36
C ARG A 842 18.67 2.67 30.16
N GLU A 843 17.57 3.37 29.88
CA GLU A 843 17.55 4.83 29.75
C GLU A 843 17.89 5.49 31.08
N ARG A 844 17.34 4.95 32.19
CA ARG A 844 17.71 5.34 33.56
C ARG A 844 19.21 5.09 33.80
N GLY A 845 19.74 3.92 33.43
CA GLY A 845 21.17 3.60 33.53
C GLY A 845 22.07 4.56 32.74
N VAL A 846 21.68 4.93 31.52
CA VAL A 846 22.38 5.94 30.69
C VAL A 846 22.38 7.31 31.36
N VAL A 847 21.23 7.76 31.88
CA VAL A 847 21.14 9.07 32.57
C VAL A 847 21.92 9.08 33.88
N LEU A 848 21.91 7.99 34.64
CA LEU A 848 22.70 7.86 35.88
C LEU A 848 24.22 7.88 35.62
N LYS A 849 24.69 7.09 34.63
CA LYS A 849 26.11 6.99 34.29
C LYS A 849 26.62 8.21 33.52
N TYR A 850 25.78 8.83 32.71
CA TYR A 850 26.10 9.98 31.87
C TYR A 850 25.01 11.07 31.93
N PRO A 851 24.87 11.83 33.04
CA PRO A 851 23.78 12.80 33.24
C PRO A 851 23.61 13.85 32.14
N ALA A 852 24.71 14.21 31.46
CA ALA A 852 24.68 15.14 30.33
C ALA A 852 23.81 14.66 29.14
N THR A 853 23.62 13.34 28.98
CA THR A 853 22.78 12.76 27.90
C THR A 853 21.32 13.19 28.01
N ALA A 854 20.78 13.33 29.23
CA ALA A 854 19.42 13.82 29.45
C ALA A 854 19.20 15.23 28.91
N ALA A 855 20.25 16.06 28.86
CA ALA A 855 20.19 17.41 28.32
C ALA A 855 20.39 17.48 26.79
N MET A 856 20.73 16.38 26.12
CA MET A 856 20.90 16.30 24.65
C MET A 856 19.59 16.04 23.90
N LEU A 857 18.58 15.52 24.62
CA LEU A 857 17.29 15.12 24.07
C LEU A 857 16.25 16.24 24.20
N ASP A 858 15.63 16.59 23.08
CA ASP A 858 14.59 17.61 22.98
C ASP A 858 13.20 17.01 23.23
N LEU A 859 12.99 15.74 22.86
CA LEU A 859 11.76 15.00 23.08
C LEU A 859 12.01 13.49 23.31
N VAL A 860 11.22 12.86 24.18
CA VAL A 860 11.24 11.42 24.44
C VAL A 860 9.85 10.83 24.21
N ASN A 861 9.76 9.86 23.30
CA ASN A 861 8.59 9.04 23.07
C ASN A 861 8.69 7.82 23.99
N VAL A 862 7.83 7.74 25.00
CA VAL A 862 7.68 6.50 25.76
C VAL A 862 6.98 5.52 24.84
N MET A 863 7.69 4.50 24.35
CA MET A 863 7.02 3.40 23.66
C MET A 863 6.10 2.69 24.67
N SER A 864 4.99 2.15 24.21
CA SER A 864 4.10 1.33 25.05
C SER A 864 3.56 0.10 24.32
N TYR A 865 3.95 -0.10 23.05
CA TYR A 865 3.63 -1.33 22.34
C TYR A 865 4.24 -2.51 23.08
N ASP A 866 3.58 -3.66 23.01
CA ASP A 866 4.07 -4.93 23.56
C ASP A 866 4.33 -4.98 25.09
N ALA A 867 3.99 -3.93 25.84
CA ALA A 867 4.36 -3.79 27.26
C ALA A 867 3.55 -4.68 28.24
N ARG A 868 2.62 -5.51 27.75
CA ARG A 868 1.69 -6.38 28.50
C ARG A 868 0.84 -5.70 29.58
N TYR A 869 -0.46 -5.64 29.30
CA TYR A 869 -1.49 -5.08 30.21
C TYR A 869 -1.54 -5.79 31.58
N GLU A 870 -0.97 -6.99 31.74
CA GLU A 870 -0.86 -7.66 33.04
C GLU A 870 0.13 -6.99 34.00
N HIS A 871 1.21 -6.37 33.51
CA HIS A 871 2.36 -5.90 34.29
C HIS A 871 2.94 -4.56 33.79
N PHE A 872 2.08 -3.64 33.36
CA PHE A 872 2.50 -2.33 32.87
C PHE A 872 1.40 -1.27 33.02
N ASP A 873 1.84 -0.05 33.34
CA ASP A 873 0.98 1.12 33.27
C ASP A 873 1.71 2.31 32.63
N GLY A 874 1.14 2.82 31.53
CA GLY A 874 1.72 3.91 30.76
C GLY A 874 1.84 5.23 31.53
N ILE A 875 1.00 5.44 32.57
CA ILE A 875 1.13 6.62 33.43
C ILE A 875 2.32 6.45 34.39
N VAL A 876 2.54 5.25 34.93
CA VAL A 876 3.75 4.94 35.72
C VAL A 876 5.00 5.11 34.85
N ALA A 877 5.04 4.54 33.65
CA ALA A 877 6.14 4.70 32.70
C ALA A 877 6.38 6.17 32.32
N TYR A 878 5.33 6.91 31.95
CA TYR A 878 5.41 8.36 31.68
C TYR A 878 6.01 9.13 32.85
N ASN A 879 5.59 8.85 34.10
CA ASN A 879 6.12 9.54 35.28
C ASN A 879 7.59 9.17 35.57
N GLN A 880 8.01 7.93 35.31
CA GLN A 880 9.43 7.55 35.40
C GLN A 880 10.27 8.34 34.40
N TYR A 881 9.91 8.32 33.11
CA TYR A 881 10.56 9.13 32.08
C TYR A 881 10.57 10.60 32.47
N ARG A 882 9.42 11.13 32.90
CA ARG A 882 9.30 12.53 33.31
C ARG A 882 10.27 12.87 34.44
N SER A 883 10.49 11.98 35.41
CA SER A 883 11.43 12.20 36.52
C SER A 883 12.91 12.25 36.11
N LEU A 884 13.29 11.61 35.00
CA LEU A 884 14.69 11.52 34.53
C LEU A 884 15.12 12.72 33.68
N PHE A 885 14.21 13.31 32.90
CA PHE A 885 14.56 14.35 31.92
C PHE A 885 14.22 15.76 32.42
N PRO A 886 15.05 16.78 32.11
CA PRO A 886 14.81 18.15 32.54
C PRO A 886 13.52 18.71 31.92
N SER A 887 12.93 19.73 32.55
CA SER A 887 11.65 20.31 32.11
C SER A 887 11.65 20.88 30.70
N LYS A 888 12.81 21.17 30.12
CA LYS A 888 12.94 21.57 28.71
C LYS A 888 12.63 20.45 27.71
N THR A 889 12.90 19.19 28.08
CA THR A 889 12.68 18.00 27.25
C THR A 889 11.20 17.65 27.31
N ILE A 890 10.58 17.43 26.15
CA ILE A 890 9.17 17.00 26.05
C ILE A 890 9.10 15.48 26.28
N VAL A 891 8.11 14.99 27.03
CA VAL A 891 7.84 13.55 27.16
C VAL A 891 6.45 13.25 26.59
N SER A 892 6.37 12.26 25.71
CA SER A 892 5.14 11.78 25.07
C SER A 892 4.76 10.41 25.64
N ILE A 893 3.54 10.26 26.17
CA ILE A 893 3.03 8.96 26.61
C ILE A 893 2.74 8.03 25.42
N GLY A 894 3.05 6.75 25.56
CA GLY A 894 2.84 5.74 24.52
C GLY A 894 1.38 5.35 24.32
N LEU A 895 1.05 5.02 23.07
CA LEU A 895 -0.19 4.38 22.64
C LEU A 895 0.13 3.44 21.46
N GLU A 896 -0.54 2.29 21.37
CA GLU A 896 -0.55 1.43 20.18
C GLU A 896 -2.01 1.07 19.78
N PRO A 897 -2.36 1.01 18.48
CA PRO A 897 -3.68 0.55 18.06
C PRO A 897 -3.93 -0.94 18.36
N SER A 898 -5.14 -1.26 18.80
CA SER A 898 -5.54 -2.62 19.17
C SER A 898 -5.62 -3.59 17.99
N PRO A 899 -5.26 -4.88 18.14
CA PRO A 899 -4.66 -5.49 19.31
C PRO A 899 -3.15 -5.24 19.34
N GLU A 900 -2.59 -5.01 20.52
CA GLU A 900 -1.14 -4.88 20.72
C GLU A 900 -0.43 -6.23 20.57
N GLY A 901 0.77 -6.20 19.98
CA GLY A 901 1.43 -7.33 19.29
C GLY A 901 1.39 -8.69 19.99
N TRP A 902 2.43 -9.05 20.75
CA TRP A 902 2.47 -10.32 21.50
C TRP A 902 1.83 -10.20 22.89
N ALA A 903 1.49 -8.98 23.30
CA ALA A 903 0.87 -8.66 24.57
C ALA A 903 -0.65 -8.87 24.61
N GLY A 904 -1.35 -8.83 23.47
CA GLY A 904 -2.81 -8.95 23.42
C GLY A 904 -3.57 -7.77 24.06
N GLY A 905 -2.87 -6.65 24.31
CA GLY A 905 -3.46 -5.42 24.84
C GLY A 905 -4.58 -4.89 23.94
N MET A 906 -5.68 -4.47 24.56
CA MET A 906 -6.87 -3.95 23.88
C MET A 906 -7.12 -2.51 24.32
N LEU A 907 -6.31 -1.59 23.80
CA LEU A 907 -6.52 -0.15 23.96
C LEU A 907 -7.93 0.24 23.50
N VAL A 908 -8.64 0.93 24.40
CA VAL A 908 -9.98 1.50 24.14
C VAL A 908 -9.96 3.03 24.15
N VAL A 909 -10.99 3.67 23.60
CA VAL A 909 -11.01 5.14 23.45
C VAL A 909 -11.35 5.82 24.77
N ASN A 910 -12.35 5.35 25.50
CA ASN A 910 -12.85 5.93 26.75
C ASN A 910 -12.74 4.94 27.92
N ASP A 911 -12.81 5.45 29.15
CA ASP A 911 -12.64 4.63 30.37
C ASP A 911 -13.78 3.61 30.56
N ALA A 912 -14.99 3.96 30.11
CA ALA A 912 -16.18 3.11 30.16
C ALA A 912 -16.16 1.96 29.12
N ASP A 913 -15.28 2.05 28.12
CA ASP A 913 -15.14 1.03 27.07
C ASP A 913 -14.31 -0.18 27.55
N ALA A 914 -13.68 -0.11 28.72
CA ALA A 914 -12.82 -1.15 29.29
C ALA A 914 -13.62 -2.35 29.87
N GLN A 915 -14.22 -3.14 28.98
CA GLN A 915 -15.16 -4.21 29.30
C GLN A 915 -14.54 -5.62 29.41
N CYS A 916 -13.32 -5.82 28.92
CA CYS A 916 -12.64 -7.12 28.88
C CYS A 916 -11.26 -7.08 29.56
N THR A 917 -10.69 -8.24 29.89
CA THR A 917 -9.40 -8.34 30.60
C THR A 917 -8.26 -7.58 29.90
N GLY A 918 -8.08 -7.77 28.57
CA GLY A 918 -7.03 -7.08 27.81
C GLY A 918 -7.21 -5.56 27.68
N SER A 919 -8.38 -5.01 28.04
CA SER A 919 -8.64 -3.57 28.07
C SER A 919 -8.40 -2.92 29.44
N ARG A 920 -7.71 -3.63 30.34
CA ARG A 920 -7.44 -3.19 31.71
C ARG A 920 -6.00 -3.46 32.09
N ASN A 921 -5.30 -2.45 32.58
CA ASN A 921 -4.01 -2.65 33.22
C ASN A 921 -4.26 -3.33 34.57
N LEU A 922 -3.89 -4.61 34.67
CA LEU A 922 -4.14 -5.42 35.86
C LEU A 922 -3.19 -5.00 36.99
N GLN A 923 -1.90 -4.89 36.67
CA GLN A 923 -0.85 -4.40 37.57
C GLN A 923 0.02 -3.37 36.85
N ASP A 924 0.72 -2.53 37.61
CA ASP A 924 1.87 -1.79 37.07
C ASP A 924 3.11 -2.70 36.97
N GLN A 925 4.18 -2.16 36.40
CA GLN A 925 5.48 -2.84 36.31
C GLN A 925 6.12 -3.17 37.67
N TYR A 926 5.60 -2.68 38.80
CA TYR A 926 6.09 -2.97 40.15
C TYR A 926 5.18 -3.97 40.91
N GLY A 927 4.21 -4.58 40.22
CA GLY A 927 3.28 -5.56 40.80
C GLY A 927 2.17 -4.94 41.65
N VAL A 928 1.96 -3.61 41.59
CA VAL A 928 0.84 -2.96 42.26
C VAL A 928 -0.43 -3.27 41.48
N ASN A 929 -1.38 -3.96 42.11
CA ASN A 929 -2.69 -4.23 41.50
C ASN A 929 -3.45 -2.92 41.23
N LEU A 930 -3.68 -2.61 39.95
CA LEU A 930 -4.36 -1.40 39.48
C LEU A 930 -5.82 -1.66 39.09
N ASN A 931 -6.05 -2.70 38.27
CA ASN A 931 -7.32 -2.98 37.59
C ASN A 931 -7.97 -1.73 36.95
N GLN A 932 -7.16 -0.89 36.29
CA GLN A 932 -7.60 0.37 35.69
C GLN A 932 -7.82 0.24 34.18
N PRO A 933 -8.67 1.06 33.55
CA PRO A 933 -8.84 1.09 32.10
C PRO A 933 -7.51 1.26 31.34
N TYR A 934 -7.32 0.45 30.31
CA TYR A 934 -6.29 0.66 29.30
C TYR A 934 -6.86 1.51 28.17
N SER A 935 -6.88 2.83 28.37
CA SER A 935 -7.62 3.77 27.52
C SER A 935 -6.82 5.00 27.10
N VAL A 936 -7.12 5.49 25.89
CA VAL A 936 -6.61 6.79 25.39
C VAL A 936 -7.03 7.93 26.31
N GLN A 937 -8.26 7.87 26.83
CA GLN A 937 -8.80 8.86 27.78
C GLN A 937 -7.94 8.97 29.05
N ARG A 938 -7.70 7.86 29.76
CA ARG A 938 -6.95 7.85 31.02
C ARG A 938 -5.53 8.37 30.82
N TYR A 939 -4.85 7.93 29.76
CA TYR A 939 -3.47 8.32 29.47
C TYR A 939 -3.36 9.79 29.06
N THR A 940 -4.21 10.27 28.14
CA THR A 940 -4.19 11.68 27.72
C THR A 940 -4.61 12.62 28.84
N ASN A 941 -5.57 12.23 29.69
CA ASN A 941 -5.94 12.99 30.89
C ASN A 941 -4.80 13.09 31.91
N ALA A 942 -4.01 12.03 32.10
CA ALA A 942 -2.85 12.06 33.00
C ALA A 942 -1.77 13.03 32.51
N VAL A 943 -1.50 13.06 31.20
CA VAL A 943 -0.59 14.06 30.60
C VAL A 943 -1.17 15.48 30.68
N ALA A 944 -2.48 15.65 30.46
CA ALA A 944 -3.16 16.94 30.52
C ALA A 944 -3.23 17.54 31.94
N ASN A 945 -3.39 16.69 32.96
CA ASN A 945 -3.61 17.11 34.36
C ASN A 945 -2.41 16.87 35.28
N GLY A 946 -1.32 16.28 34.79
CA GLY A 946 -0.16 15.89 35.60
C GLY A 946 0.50 17.03 36.38
N THR A 947 0.96 16.73 37.60
CA THR A 947 1.49 17.69 38.57
C THR A 947 3.01 17.55 38.83
N ALA A 948 3.71 16.77 38.00
CA ALA A 948 5.16 16.55 38.14
C ALA A 948 5.94 17.89 38.14
N ALA A 949 6.86 18.06 39.09
CA ALA A 949 7.57 19.32 39.32
C ALA A 949 8.42 19.80 38.12
N ASN A 950 8.88 18.86 37.28
CA ASN A 950 9.67 19.10 36.07
C ASN A 950 8.86 18.86 34.77
N ARG A 951 7.53 19.00 34.82
CA ARG A 951 6.63 18.89 33.67
C ARG A 951 6.94 19.93 32.58
N ASN A 952 6.80 19.53 31.32
CA ASN A 952 6.78 20.44 30.18
C ASN A 952 5.33 20.74 29.77
N ALA A 953 5.02 22.01 29.46
CA ALA A 953 3.69 22.40 28.99
C ALA A 953 3.29 21.71 27.67
N ARG A 954 4.27 21.27 26.87
CA ARG A 954 4.10 20.55 25.60
C ARG A 954 4.15 19.01 25.73
N ASP A 955 4.32 18.46 26.94
CA ASP A 955 4.23 17.00 27.20
C ASP A 955 2.96 16.44 26.53
N GLY A 956 3.10 15.28 25.88
CA GLY A 956 2.24 14.89 24.77
C GLY A 956 1.93 13.40 24.71
N ALA A 957 1.64 12.91 23.51
CA ALA A 957 1.43 11.49 23.24
C ALA A 957 2.17 11.07 21.96
N MET A 958 2.44 9.78 21.84
CA MET A 958 2.92 9.15 20.62
C MET A 958 1.97 8.00 20.23
N LEU A 959 1.89 7.69 18.94
CA LEU A 959 1.20 6.51 18.43
C LEU A 959 2.18 5.67 17.60
N TRP A 960 2.39 4.43 18.04
CA TRP A 960 3.13 3.44 17.26
C TRP A 960 2.31 3.00 16.04
N ALA A 961 2.97 2.91 14.88
CA ALA A 961 2.41 2.51 13.58
C ALA A 961 1.05 3.16 13.22
N ILE A 962 1.07 4.42 12.77
CA ILE A 962 -0.15 5.22 12.53
C ILE A 962 -1.07 4.72 11.41
N ILE A 963 -0.67 3.71 10.65
CA ILE A 963 -1.45 3.05 9.59
C ILE A 963 -1.91 1.63 9.98
N LYS A 964 -1.60 1.16 11.20
CA LYS A 964 -1.96 -0.18 11.68
C LYS A 964 -3.48 -0.34 11.66
N THR A 965 -3.98 -1.36 10.97
CA THR A 965 -5.41 -1.67 10.96
C THR A 965 -5.82 -2.21 12.33
N GLY A 966 -6.80 -1.56 12.96
CA GLY A 966 -7.34 -2.02 14.23
C GLY A 966 -8.15 -3.31 14.10
N GLY A 967 -8.15 -4.15 15.14
CA GLY A 967 -8.89 -5.41 15.19
C GLY A 967 -9.10 -5.95 16.62
N GLY A 968 -9.72 -7.12 16.75
CA GLY A 968 -10.08 -7.75 18.03
C GLY A 968 -11.52 -7.44 18.47
N SER A 969 -11.89 -7.92 19.66
CA SER A 969 -13.21 -7.69 20.27
C SER A 969 -13.11 -7.60 21.80
N CYS A 970 -13.81 -6.64 22.39
CA CYS A 970 -13.79 -6.39 23.84
C CYS A 970 -15.20 -6.06 24.34
N GLY A 971 -15.99 -7.11 24.61
CA GLY A 971 -17.42 -6.94 24.93
C GLY A 971 -18.17 -6.28 23.76
N SER A 972 -18.94 -5.23 24.07
CA SER A 972 -19.64 -4.38 23.09
C SER A 972 -18.85 -3.13 22.69
N ALA A 973 -17.68 -2.90 23.29
CA ALA A 973 -16.93 -1.66 23.12
C ALA A 973 -16.15 -1.60 21.79
N GLN A 974 -16.06 -0.39 21.24
CA GLN A 974 -15.23 -0.13 20.07
C GLN A 974 -13.75 0.03 20.48
N LEU A 975 -12.90 -0.84 19.94
CA LEU A 975 -11.45 -0.78 20.14
C LEU A 975 -10.82 0.44 19.45
N ALA A 976 -9.72 0.94 20.01
CA ALA A 976 -9.03 2.11 19.51
C ALA A 976 -8.29 1.83 18.19
N THR A 977 -8.71 2.53 17.13
CA THR A 977 -8.03 2.63 15.83
C THR A 977 -7.20 3.91 15.75
N PRO A 978 -6.20 4.03 14.85
CA PRO A 978 -5.42 5.28 14.71
C PRO A 978 -6.27 6.54 14.50
N GLY A 979 -7.37 6.44 13.74
CA GLY A 979 -8.34 7.52 13.57
C GLY A 979 -8.99 7.95 14.88
N THR A 980 -9.56 7.01 15.63
CA THR A 980 -10.21 7.31 16.92
C THR A 980 -9.23 7.76 18.01
N VAL A 981 -8.01 7.22 18.04
CA VAL A 981 -6.94 7.71 18.92
C VAL A 981 -6.62 9.16 18.58
N GLY A 982 -6.36 9.45 17.31
CA GLY A 982 -6.03 10.81 16.86
C GLY A 982 -7.13 11.82 17.17
N GLN A 983 -8.41 11.46 17.01
CA GLN A 983 -9.54 12.32 17.38
C GLN A 983 -9.53 12.62 18.89
N LYS A 984 -9.37 11.60 19.74
CA LYS A 984 -9.37 11.75 21.20
C LYS A 984 -8.16 12.55 21.70
N VAL A 985 -6.95 12.22 21.21
CA VAL A 985 -5.71 12.94 21.52
C VAL A 985 -5.83 14.40 21.09
N GLY A 986 -6.26 14.65 19.84
CA GLY A 986 -6.41 16.00 19.30
C GLY A 986 -7.41 16.83 20.10
N ALA A 987 -8.53 16.24 20.54
CA ALA A 987 -9.52 16.91 21.38
C ALA A 987 -8.97 17.25 22.78
N THR A 988 -8.34 16.29 23.47
CA THR A 988 -7.75 16.51 24.80
C THR A 988 -6.61 17.53 24.77
N PHE A 989 -5.85 17.60 23.68
CA PHE A 989 -4.64 18.44 23.57
C PHE A 989 -4.85 19.75 22.79
N GLY A 990 -6.03 19.99 22.22
CA GLY A 990 -6.37 21.18 21.45
C GLY A 990 -5.60 21.31 20.13
N LEU A 991 -5.45 20.19 19.41
CA LEU A 991 -4.78 20.10 18.11
C LEU A 991 -5.79 20.22 16.95
N THR A 992 -5.30 20.41 15.73
CA THR A 992 -6.11 20.31 14.51
C THR A 992 -6.78 18.94 14.44
N ILE A 993 -8.12 18.89 14.39
CA ILE A 993 -8.85 17.65 14.10
C ILE A 993 -8.98 17.51 12.58
N ASP A 994 -8.10 16.72 11.99
CA ASP A 994 -8.14 16.45 10.56
C ASP A 994 -9.31 15.51 10.18
N PRO A 995 -10.18 15.86 9.21
CA PRO A 995 -11.26 15.00 8.74
C PRO A 995 -10.80 13.63 8.23
N LEU A 996 -9.54 13.48 7.81
CA LEU A 996 -8.97 12.18 7.43
C LEU A 996 -8.99 11.17 8.59
N LEU A 997 -9.06 11.61 9.85
CA LEU A 997 -9.23 10.72 11.01
C LEU A 997 -10.65 10.16 11.16
N GLN A 998 -11.64 10.67 10.42
CA GLN A 998 -13.04 10.22 10.49
C GLN A 998 -13.36 9.14 9.44
N THR A 999 -12.53 8.98 8.42
CA THR A 999 -12.73 7.92 7.43
C THR A 999 -12.34 6.56 8.03
N SER A 1000 -12.96 5.49 7.54
CA SER A 1000 -12.52 4.10 7.80
C SER A 1000 -11.15 3.77 7.19
N ASP A 1001 -10.55 4.76 6.51
CA ASP A 1001 -9.56 4.61 5.44
C ASP A 1001 -8.29 5.42 5.74
N TRP A 1002 -8.09 5.88 6.98
CA TRP A 1002 -6.74 6.12 7.48
C TRP A 1002 -6.05 4.76 7.70
N LYS A 1003 -5.68 4.14 6.57
CA LYS A 1003 -5.13 2.79 6.33
C LYS A 1003 -4.13 2.85 5.15
#